data_AF-A0A3A5ACT9-F1
#
_entry.id   AF-A0A3A5ACT9-F1
#
_cell.length_a   1.000
_cell.length_b   1.000
_cell.length_c   1.000
_cell.angle_alpha   90.00
_cell.angle_beta   90.00
_cell.angle_gamma   90.00
#
_symmetry.space_group_name_H-M   'P 1'
#
loop_
_entity.id
_entity.type
_entity.pdbx_description
1 polymer ?
#
loop_
_entity_poly.entity_id
_entity_poly.type
_entity_poly.pdbx_seq_one_letter_code
_entity_poly.pdbx_strand_id
1 'polypeptide(L)'
;MADRIEREILLDDEAQRLFEQLGGIETDRESDQGGKSEDLAGALLEEENRRDECRILLVEFVHLISGYLAGVRLSGETPKHRETLELLLAVLDKICQFQGHQGEILVRYRGAGFDRGQNESAGYVISMGVHSIDLPGSKAMANRRGIILSHLPGRLSTAFSSMASLEIQTLHLNFLDWTEARELFRKSLEILGRYFMSFAGHGTDDSTTVFHNENDQPDPNLTMVAGLNGLSQKTLRGLVAKVKGVMNNPGLEQFTSVYGALFHFKQIREKLLKPPLEVNNLRWLIASRDDEVLTKEKSYLVRKIIDHYGSSLATTAQVVQGIYGCDYRDIEADALDERLRRVGDFLDFAVKSTDREVIEREVLQNMERGLDDLPERLIDSLAIRENTLERKTLQGETISSRLNAKVLDLLAYFKRRTGTKKKMKEMVRRPIDFDDQDYETIARDFKISVKEVKTLLNLLKSCFDKEFRFLRGAFEKNIPEFAVHEKVFSFLWHYLKEIGNRNDRVAYLNSLQALVSYMANPYESILFLLDDLLHSPESIDYSDRNTMMLANAFLQKRIGEHYYDSEMTPEEVLLSDDRLNKELTSRLSDHLEKEQDRLFQKIRTIHEQAQTSLSSEKGADSRMSFKFLFALEREMYIFLSLVGGEMAHMVIRSAVKEYGDAGSEIYGLPKSVQSAKELILLLQVGVRGLARFKDEGDLVPLDRIIVQEPLFARFANSTRGEAGVKRLTAWVEEARKQIRTGVM
;
A
#
# COMPACT_ATOMS: atom_id res chain seq x y z
N MET A 1 8.07 1.41 -56.53
CA MET A 1 7.07 1.96 -57.47
C MET A 1 5.74 2.03 -56.75
N ALA A 2 5.42 3.20 -56.19
CA ALA A 2 4.09 3.76 -55.95
C ALA A 2 4.29 5.10 -55.22
N ASP A 3 4.01 6.19 -55.94
CA ASP A 3 4.25 7.59 -55.61
C ASP A 3 3.53 8.10 -54.36
N ARG A 4 4.23 8.93 -53.57
CA ARG A 4 3.63 10.00 -52.77
C ARG A 4 3.50 11.22 -53.68
N ILE A 5 2.27 11.65 -53.96
CA ILE A 5 1.98 12.99 -54.49
C ILE A 5 1.68 13.89 -53.30
N GLU A 6 2.63 14.72 -52.90
CA GLU A 6 2.35 15.93 -52.13
C GLU A 6 1.69 16.93 -53.09
N ARG A 7 0.41 17.24 -52.85
CA ARG A 7 -0.23 18.39 -53.48
C ARG A 7 0.12 19.62 -52.64
N GLU A 8 1.03 20.46 -53.13
CA GLU A 8 1.16 21.84 -52.66
C GLU A 8 -0.16 22.57 -52.88
N ILE A 9 -0.75 23.07 -51.79
CA ILE A 9 -1.92 23.95 -51.84
C ILE A 9 -1.40 25.36 -52.12
N LEU A 10 -1.61 25.86 -53.33
CA LEU A 10 -1.35 27.27 -53.67
C LEU A 10 -2.47 28.13 -53.08
N LEU A 11 -2.14 28.92 -52.05
CA LEU A 11 -3.00 29.95 -51.48
C LEU A 11 -2.78 31.28 -52.22
N ASP A 12 -3.83 32.09 -52.36
CA ASP A 12 -3.69 33.46 -52.88
C ASP A 12 -3.12 34.42 -51.82
N ASP A 13 -2.67 35.61 -52.21
CA ASP A 13 -1.94 36.54 -51.34
C ASP A 13 -2.75 37.01 -50.10
N GLU A 14 -4.10 36.99 -50.17
CA GLU A 14 -4.95 37.33 -49.03
C GLU A 14 -5.13 36.12 -48.09
N ALA A 15 -5.29 34.92 -48.65
CA ALA A 15 -5.31 33.68 -47.88
C ALA A 15 -3.95 33.37 -47.23
N GLN A 16 -2.83 33.72 -47.89
CA GLN A 16 -1.48 33.58 -47.36
C GLN A 16 -1.25 34.46 -46.13
N ARG A 17 -1.76 35.70 -46.15
CA ARG A 17 -1.68 36.62 -45.00
C ARG A 17 -2.57 36.17 -43.85
N LEU A 18 -3.76 35.64 -44.13
CA LEU A 18 -4.63 35.06 -43.10
C LEU A 18 -4.01 33.78 -42.53
N PHE A 19 -3.34 32.99 -43.35
CA PHE A 19 -2.59 31.77 -42.97
C PHE A 19 -1.39 32.09 -42.07
N GLU A 20 -0.64 33.16 -42.35
CA GLU A 20 0.43 33.67 -41.48
C GLU A 20 -0.11 34.27 -40.17
N GLN A 21 -1.26 34.93 -40.20
CA GLN A 21 -1.91 35.49 -38.99
C GLN A 21 -2.54 34.43 -38.08
N LEU A 22 -2.92 33.27 -38.62
CA LEU A 22 -3.50 32.15 -37.88
C LEU A 22 -2.46 31.08 -37.47
N GLY A 23 -1.17 31.35 -37.70
CA GLY A 23 -0.07 30.52 -37.19
C GLY A 23 0.39 29.37 -38.08
N GLY A 24 -0.07 29.27 -39.33
CA GLY A 24 0.30 28.18 -40.24
C GLY A 24 -0.12 26.78 -39.73
N ILE A 25 0.07 25.75 -40.55
CA ILE A 25 -0.11 24.36 -40.10
C ILE A 25 1.18 23.93 -39.41
N GLU A 26 1.13 23.74 -38.09
CA GLU A 26 2.19 23.06 -37.32
C GLU A 26 2.34 21.60 -37.81
N THR A 27 3.19 21.39 -38.81
CA THR A 27 3.80 20.09 -39.07
C THR A 27 5.17 20.03 -38.40
N ASP A 28 5.18 20.13 -37.07
CA ASP A 28 6.30 19.71 -36.22
C ASP A 28 5.73 19.17 -34.91
N ARG A 29 5.20 17.95 -34.97
CA ARG A 29 5.05 17.10 -33.79
C ARG A 29 6.37 16.38 -33.53
N GLU A 30 7.42 17.14 -33.24
CA GLU A 30 8.62 16.64 -32.60
C GLU A 30 8.75 17.26 -31.21
N SER A 31 8.33 16.47 -30.22
CA SER A 31 8.90 16.41 -28.87
C SER A 31 9.15 17.73 -28.12
N ASP A 32 8.09 18.45 -27.79
CA ASP A 32 8.09 19.33 -26.60
C ASP A 32 7.54 18.56 -25.39
N GLN A 33 8.40 17.71 -24.81
CA GLN A 33 8.25 17.18 -23.45
C GLN A 33 9.22 17.87 -22.47
N GLY A 34 9.57 19.13 -22.73
CA GLY A 34 10.34 19.96 -21.82
C GLY A 34 9.46 21.04 -21.20
N GLY A 35 8.58 20.69 -20.25
CA GLY A 35 7.75 21.71 -19.58
C GLY A 35 6.58 21.24 -18.71
N LYS A 36 6.37 19.94 -18.48
CA LYS A 36 5.23 19.42 -17.69
C LYS A 36 5.46 19.36 -16.16
N SER A 37 6.50 20.03 -15.65
CA SER A 37 6.98 19.88 -14.26
C SER A 37 6.28 20.79 -13.23
N GLU A 38 5.29 21.61 -13.63
CA GLU A 38 4.72 22.64 -12.73
C GLU A 38 3.34 22.34 -12.11
N ASP A 39 2.61 21.30 -12.55
CA ASP A 39 1.31 20.93 -11.95
C ASP A 39 1.45 19.89 -10.81
N LEU A 40 0.48 19.82 -9.88
CA LEU A 40 0.53 18.94 -8.71
C LEU A 40 0.55 17.46 -9.14
N ALA A 41 -0.31 17.10 -10.08
CA ALA A 41 -0.37 15.74 -10.58
C ALA A 41 0.96 15.32 -11.21
N GLY A 42 1.61 16.21 -11.96
CA GLY A 42 2.93 16.04 -12.55
C GLY A 42 4.03 15.97 -11.50
N ALA A 43 4.02 16.81 -10.47
CA ALA A 43 5.01 16.75 -9.38
C ALA A 43 4.92 15.45 -8.56
N LEU A 44 3.70 14.99 -8.25
CA LEU A 44 3.48 13.69 -7.61
C LEU A 44 3.87 12.54 -8.54
N LEU A 45 3.61 12.68 -9.84
CA LEU A 45 4.06 11.72 -10.85
C LEU A 45 5.58 11.73 -11.02
N GLU A 46 6.26 12.87 -10.88
CA GLU A 46 7.72 12.99 -10.90
C GLU A 46 8.36 12.31 -9.69
N GLU A 47 7.74 12.44 -8.52
CA GLU A 47 8.15 11.68 -7.33
C GLU A 47 7.96 10.18 -7.53
N GLU A 48 6.79 9.77 -8.03
CA GLU A 48 6.53 8.38 -8.40
C GLU A 48 7.53 7.89 -9.47
N ASN A 49 7.89 8.76 -10.42
CA ASN A 49 8.89 8.48 -11.45
C ASN A 49 10.29 8.30 -10.84
N ARG A 50 10.70 9.14 -9.89
CA ARG A 50 12.01 8.98 -9.21
C ARG A 50 12.09 7.65 -8.47
N ARG A 51 10.98 7.21 -7.86
CA ARG A 51 10.87 5.88 -7.25
C ARG A 51 10.87 4.77 -8.29
N ASP A 52 10.24 4.99 -9.44
CA ASP A 52 10.23 4.04 -10.54
C ASP A 52 11.65 3.76 -11.06
N GLU A 53 12.59 4.71 -11.01
CA GLU A 53 14.00 4.45 -11.36
C GLU A 53 14.60 3.33 -10.50
N CYS A 54 14.34 3.35 -9.20
CA CYS A 54 14.74 2.27 -8.30
C CYS A 54 13.97 0.98 -8.60
N ARG A 55 12.65 1.04 -8.85
CA ARG A 55 11.83 -0.14 -9.16
C ARG A 55 12.27 -0.81 -10.46
N ILE A 56 12.73 -0.05 -11.46
CA ILE A 56 13.29 -0.58 -12.71
C ILE A 56 14.55 -1.41 -12.40
N LEU A 57 15.46 -0.87 -11.59
CA LEU A 57 16.67 -1.61 -11.19
C LEU A 57 16.33 -2.89 -10.41
N LEU A 58 15.29 -2.88 -9.58
CA LEU A 58 14.80 -4.09 -8.89
C LEU A 58 14.29 -5.15 -9.89
N VAL A 59 13.55 -4.74 -10.93
CA VAL A 59 13.12 -5.64 -12.00
C VAL A 59 14.32 -6.20 -12.78
N GLU A 60 15.30 -5.36 -13.11
CA GLU A 60 16.53 -5.79 -13.78
C GLU A 60 17.35 -6.76 -12.92
N PHE A 61 17.50 -6.48 -11.63
CA PHE A 61 18.18 -7.35 -10.67
C PHE A 61 17.56 -8.75 -10.67
N VAL A 62 16.24 -8.84 -10.48
CA VAL A 62 15.54 -10.14 -10.41
C VAL A 62 15.58 -10.87 -11.75
N HIS A 63 15.45 -10.16 -12.87
CA HIS A 63 15.58 -10.73 -14.20
C HIS A 63 16.97 -11.33 -14.47
N LEU A 64 18.03 -10.60 -14.11
CA LEU A 64 19.41 -11.03 -14.32
C LEU A 64 19.80 -12.20 -13.41
N ILE A 65 19.46 -12.14 -12.12
CA ILE A 65 19.78 -13.21 -11.17
C ILE A 65 19.03 -14.50 -11.50
N SER A 66 17.73 -14.42 -11.83
CA SER A 66 16.95 -15.60 -12.22
C SER A 66 17.45 -16.19 -13.54
N GLY A 67 17.77 -15.32 -14.51
CA GLY A 67 18.32 -15.72 -15.80
C GLY A 67 19.68 -16.39 -15.70
N TYR A 68 20.57 -15.86 -14.84
CA TYR A 68 21.86 -16.48 -14.55
C TYR A 68 21.68 -17.89 -13.95
N LEU A 69 20.88 -18.02 -12.89
CA LEU A 69 20.69 -19.31 -12.20
C LEU A 69 20.03 -20.36 -13.12
N ALA A 70 19.02 -19.96 -13.90
CA ALA A 70 18.38 -20.85 -14.86
C ALA A 70 19.32 -21.26 -16.00
N GLY A 71 20.12 -20.32 -16.52
CA GLY A 71 21.09 -20.59 -17.58
C GLY A 71 22.20 -21.54 -17.15
N VAL A 72 22.77 -21.32 -15.96
CA VAL A 72 23.80 -22.20 -15.37
C VAL A 72 23.24 -23.60 -15.13
N ARG A 73 22.02 -23.72 -14.59
CA ARG A 73 21.35 -25.02 -14.41
C ARG A 73 21.23 -25.82 -15.72
N LEU A 74 20.90 -25.15 -16.82
CA LEU A 74 20.61 -25.79 -18.12
C LEU A 74 21.88 -26.16 -18.92
N SER A 75 22.92 -25.34 -18.83
CA SER A 75 24.07 -25.42 -19.76
C SER A 75 25.44 -25.30 -19.10
N GLY A 76 25.49 -25.25 -17.76
CA GLY A 76 26.72 -25.05 -17.01
C GLY A 76 27.24 -23.62 -17.05
N GLU A 77 28.39 -23.37 -16.44
CA GLU A 77 29.06 -22.07 -16.51
C GLU A 77 29.59 -21.81 -17.94
N THR A 78 29.18 -20.70 -18.56
CA THR A 78 29.63 -20.28 -19.90
C THR A 78 30.15 -18.84 -19.84
N PRO A 79 30.94 -18.38 -20.84
CA PRO A 79 31.35 -16.97 -20.90
C PRO A 79 30.19 -15.99 -20.84
N LYS A 80 29.07 -16.32 -21.51
CA LYS A 80 27.84 -15.52 -21.47
C LYS A 80 27.25 -15.40 -20.06
N HIS A 81 27.32 -16.46 -19.25
CA HIS A 81 26.89 -16.39 -17.84
C HIS A 81 27.78 -15.47 -17.00
N ARG A 82 29.10 -15.41 -17.30
CA ARG A 82 30.00 -14.46 -16.64
C ARG A 82 29.69 -13.01 -17.00
N GLU A 83 29.35 -12.75 -18.27
CA GLU A 83 28.88 -11.42 -18.70
C GLU A 83 27.57 -11.02 -17.97
N THR A 84 26.60 -11.93 -17.87
CA THR A 84 25.37 -11.69 -17.09
C THR A 84 25.66 -11.39 -15.63
N LEU A 85 26.65 -12.06 -15.02
CA LEU A 85 27.06 -11.81 -13.64
C LEU A 85 27.67 -10.42 -13.47
N GLU A 86 28.53 -9.96 -14.40
CA GLU A 86 29.05 -8.59 -14.34
C GLU A 86 27.95 -7.54 -14.52
N LEU A 87 26.97 -7.79 -15.40
CA LEU A 87 25.80 -6.91 -15.54
C LEU A 87 24.96 -6.86 -14.25
N LEU A 88 24.76 -8.01 -13.59
CA LEU A 88 24.06 -8.10 -12.31
C LEU A 88 24.78 -7.29 -11.23
N LEU A 89 26.11 -7.39 -11.14
CA LEU A 89 26.91 -6.61 -10.20
C LEU A 89 26.81 -5.11 -10.49
N ALA A 90 26.84 -4.70 -11.76
CA ALA A 90 26.69 -3.30 -12.15
C ALA A 90 25.29 -2.73 -11.80
N VAL A 91 24.23 -3.55 -11.88
CA VAL A 91 22.89 -3.16 -11.42
C VAL A 91 22.88 -2.98 -9.91
N LEU A 92 23.49 -3.88 -9.15
CA LEU A 92 23.60 -3.74 -7.69
C LEU A 92 24.44 -2.52 -7.29
N ASP A 93 25.53 -2.23 -8.00
CA ASP A 93 26.33 -1.02 -7.79
C ASP A 93 25.50 0.26 -7.94
N LYS A 94 24.52 0.28 -8.86
CA LYS A 94 23.56 1.39 -9.01
C LYS A 94 22.53 1.41 -7.89
N ILE A 95 21.97 0.25 -7.51
CA ILE A 95 20.99 0.15 -6.43
C ILE A 95 21.57 0.70 -5.11
N CYS A 96 22.84 0.42 -4.81
CA CYS A 96 23.52 0.90 -3.61
C CYS A 96 23.71 2.42 -3.54
N GLN A 97 23.49 3.14 -4.64
CA GLN A 97 23.59 4.61 -4.68
C GLN A 97 22.27 5.30 -4.31
N PHE A 98 21.16 4.57 -4.24
CA PHE A 98 19.86 5.14 -3.88
C PHE A 98 19.77 5.41 -2.37
N GLN A 99 19.16 6.52 -1.99
CA GLN A 99 18.90 6.84 -0.58
C GLN A 99 17.63 6.12 -0.07
N GLY A 100 17.51 5.97 1.25
CA GLY A 100 16.28 5.44 1.88
C GLY A 100 16.17 3.92 1.96
N HIS A 101 17.18 3.16 1.50
CA HIS A 101 17.22 1.71 1.68
C HIS A 101 17.97 1.30 2.96
N GLN A 102 17.61 0.15 3.53
CA GLN A 102 18.28 -0.45 4.70
C GLN A 102 19.34 -1.49 4.31
N GLY A 103 19.77 -1.51 3.04
CA GLY A 103 20.76 -2.47 2.56
C GLY A 103 20.22 -3.90 2.40
N GLU A 104 18.92 -4.05 2.12
CA GLU A 104 18.26 -5.36 1.94
C GLU A 104 17.33 -5.38 0.74
N ILE A 105 17.46 -6.38 -0.14
CA ILE A 105 16.46 -6.72 -1.17
C ILE A 105 15.79 -8.03 -0.78
N LEU A 106 14.46 -8.03 -0.76
CA LEU A 106 13.66 -9.22 -0.53
C LEU A 106 12.71 -9.49 -1.70
N VAL A 107 12.83 -10.66 -2.31
CA VAL A 107 11.87 -11.24 -3.24
C VAL A 107 11.08 -12.32 -2.51
N ARG A 108 9.75 -12.18 -2.47
CA ARG A 108 8.85 -13.09 -1.74
C ARG A 108 7.75 -13.61 -2.65
N TYR A 109 7.56 -14.93 -2.65
CA TYR A 109 6.37 -15.55 -3.25
C TYR A 109 5.10 -15.09 -2.54
N ARG A 110 4.10 -14.64 -3.31
CA ARG A 110 2.78 -14.24 -2.80
C ARG A 110 1.67 -15.22 -3.20
N GLY A 111 1.83 -15.94 -4.31
CA GLY A 111 0.77 -16.79 -4.87
C GLY A 111 0.30 -16.31 -6.23
N ALA A 112 -0.56 -17.10 -6.88
CA ALA A 112 -1.01 -16.86 -8.27
C ALA A 112 -2.12 -15.80 -8.43
N GLY A 113 -2.38 -14.96 -7.42
CA GLY A 113 -3.61 -14.16 -7.31
C GLY A 113 -3.77 -12.95 -8.23
N PHE A 114 -2.81 -12.63 -9.10
CA PHE A 114 -2.75 -11.29 -9.72
C PHE A 114 -3.08 -11.21 -11.22
N ASP A 115 -3.48 -12.30 -11.88
CA ASP A 115 -3.62 -12.30 -13.34
C ASP A 115 -5.02 -12.58 -13.85
N ARG A 116 -5.67 -11.52 -14.36
CA ARG A 116 -6.92 -11.57 -15.14
C ARG A 116 -6.70 -12.16 -16.54
N GLY A 117 -6.25 -13.42 -16.62
CA GLY A 117 -6.35 -14.21 -17.84
C GLY A 117 -5.06 -14.65 -18.54
N GLN A 118 -3.92 -14.79 -17.84
CA GLN A 118 -2.76 -15.51 -18.39
C GLN A 118 -2.26 -16.58 -17.41
N ASN A 119 -1.91 -17.75 -17.96
CA ASN A 119 -1.45 -18.95 -17.25
C ASN A 119 -0.05 -18.78 -16.61
N GLU A 120 0.20 -17.72 -15.85
CA GLU A 120 1.45 -17.54 -15.12
C GLU A 120 1.30 -18.05 -13.68
N SER A 121 2.04 -19.11 -13.36
CA SER A 121 1.78 -19.99 -12.21
C SER A 121 2.33 -19.50 -10.86
N ALA A 122 2.98 -18.34 -10.79
CA ALA A 122 3.56 -17.82 -9.54
C ALA A 122 3.71 -16.29 -9.52
N GLY A 123 3.00 -15.63 -8.60
CA GLY A 123 3.20 -14.21 -8.29
C GLY A 123 4.22 -13.99 -7.17
N TYR A 124 5.07 -12.99 -7.34
CA TYR A 124 6.07 -12.55 -6.36
C TYR A 124 5.99 -11.03 -6.17
N VAL A 125 6.50 -10.56 -5.03
CA VAL A 125 6.81 -9.16 -4.78
C VAL A 125 8.31 -8.99 -4.57
N ILE A 126 8.84 -7.89 -5.06
CA ILE A 126 10.21 -7.43 -4.80
C ILE A 126 10.12 -6.20 -3.91
N SER A 127 10.93 -6.15 -2.86
CA SER A 127 10.92 -5.07 -1.87
C SER A 127 12.32 -4.67 -1.47
N MET A 128 12.52 -3.36 -1.27
CA MET A 128 13.75 -2.74 -0.77
C MET A 128 13.39 -1.43 -0.06
N GLY A 129 13.38 -1.44 1.27
CA GLY A 129 12.95 -0.29 2.07
C GLY A 129 11.50 0.11 1.74
N VAL A 130 11.29 1.37 1.36
CA VAL A 130 9.98 1.89 0.92
C VAL A 130 9.62 1.52 -0.51
N HIS A 131 10.58 0.99 -1.29
CA HIS A 131 10.34 0.62 -2.68
C HIS A 131 9.83 -0.81 -2.77
N SER A 132 8.69 -1.00 -3.42
CA SER A 132 8.19 -2.33 -3.78
C SER A 132 7.67 -2.36 -5.21
N ILE A 133 7.74 -3.54 -5.84
CA ILE A 133 7.26 -3.78 -7.20
C ILE A 133 6.83 -5.24 -7.38
N ASP A 134 5.72 -5.44 -8.07
CA ASP A 134 5.18 -6.72 -8.50
C ASP A 134 4.70 -6.64 -9.96
N LEU A 135 4.07 -7.71 -10.48
CA LEU A 135 3.62 -7.74 -11.88
C LEU A 135 2.55 -6.66 -12.17
N PRO A 136 1.48 -6.49 -11.37
CA PRO A 136 0.55 -5.36 -11.53
C PRO A 136 1.24 -4.00 -11.47
N GLY A 137 2.11 -3.77 -10.49
CA GLY A 137 2.87 -2.53 -10.36
C GLY A 137 3.76 -2.26 -11.57
N SER A 138 4.37 -3.29 -12.15
CA SER A 138 5.17 -3.16 -13.38
C SER A 138 4.32 -2.81 -14.59
N LYS A 139 3.09 -3.36 -14.70
CA LYS A 139 2.12 -2.99 -15.75
C LYS A 139 1.67 -1.54 -15.57
N ALA A 140 1.39 -1.11 -14.34
CA ALA A 140 1.05 0.28 -14.04
C ALA A 140 2.19 1.24 -14.42
N MET A 141 3.44 0.92 -14.04
CA MET A 141 4.63 1.68 -14.42
C MET A 141 4.82 1.75 -15.94
N ALA A 142 4.67 0.63 -16.64
CA ALA A 142 4.76 0.58 -18.11
C ALA A 142 3.66 1.43 -18.77
N ASN A 143 2.44 1.40 -18.25
CA ASN A 143 1.33 2.23 -18.76
C ASN A 143 1.60 3.72 -18.57
N ARG A 144 2.22 4.13 -17.46
CA ARG A 144 2.58 5.53 -17.19
C ARG A 144 3.72 6.05 -18.08
N ARG A 145 4.78 5.24 -18.26
CA ARG A 145 6.00 5.64 -18.98
C ARG A 145 5.98 5.30 -20.49
N GLY A 146 4.92 4.66 -20.95
CA GLY A 146 4.70 4.34 -22.36
C GLY A 146 5.68 3.31 -22.93
N ILE A 147 5.95 3.42 -24.24
CA ILE A 147 6.66 2.40 -25.05
C ILE A 147 8.04 2.05 -24.47
N ILE A 148 8.74 3.01 -23.87
CA ILE A 148 10.11 2.85 -23.35
C ILE A 148 10.19 1.71 -22.32
N LEU A 149 9.18 1.58 -21.45
CA LEU A 149 9.15 0.59 -20.37
C LEU A 149 8.18 -0.58 -20.63
N SER A 150 7.61 -0.67 -21.83
CA SER A 150 6.67 -1.74 -22.22
C SER A 150 7.22 -3.16 -22.08
N HIS A 151 8.55 -3.32 -22.06
CA HIS A 151 9.23 -4.60 -21.92
C HIS A 151 9.37 -5.09 -20.47
N LEU A 152 9.20 -4.21 -19.47
CA LEU A 152 9.43 -4.55 -18.06
C LEU A 152 8.47 -5.62 -17.52
N PRO A 153 7.14 -5.55 -17.78
CA PRO A 153 6.23 -6.62 -17.34
C PRO A 153 6.64 -7.99 -17.88
N GLY A 154 7.06 -8.06 -19.14
CA GLY A 154 7.53 -9.30 -19.77
C GLY A 154 8.84 -9.81 -19.17
N ARG A 155 9.79 -8.93 -18.84
CA ARG A 155 11.02 -9.30 -18.12
C ARG A 155 10.72 -9.88 -16.74
N LEU A 156 9.80 -9.25 -16.01
CA LEU A 156 9.42 -9.66 -14.67
C LEU A 156 8.67 -10.99 -14.66
N SER A 157 7.70 -11.17 -15.56
CA SER A 157 7.01 -12.44 -15.80
C SER A 157 7.99 -13.58 -16.11
N THR A 158 8.95 -13.34 -17.01
CA THR A 158 10.01 -14.31 -17.35
C THR A 158 10.85 -14.66 -16.12
N ALA A 159 11.17 -13.66 -15.29
CA ALA A 159 11.96 -13.84 -14.09
C ALA A 159 11.22 -14.70 -13.05
N PHE A 160 9.93 -14.40 -12.81
CA PHE A 160 9.07 -15.14 -11.89
C PHE A 160 8.86 -16.59 -12.33
N SER A 161 8.65 -16.81 -13.64
CA SER A 161 8.60 -18.15 -14.23
C SER A 161 9.92 -18.90 -14.05
N SER A 162 11.06 -18.22 -14.23
CA SER A 162 12.39 -18.82 -14.01
C SER A 162 12.61 -19.20 -12.55
N MET A 163 12.25 -18.31 -11.61
CA MET A 163 12.33 -18.59 -10.18
C MET A 163 11.44 -19.76 -9.78
N ALA A 164 10.19 -19.80 -10.27
CA ALA A 164 9.27 -20.91 -10.02
C ALA A 164 9.84 -22.23 -10.53
N SER A 165 10.45 -22.25 -11.72
CA SER A 165 11.10 -23.45 -12.29
C SER A 165 12.29 -23.94 -11.46
N LEU A 166 12.96 -23.04 -10.74
CA LEU A 166 14.07 -23.32 -9.82
C LEU A 166 13.59 -23.61 -8.39
N GLU A 167 12.28 -23.64 -8.16
CA GLU A 167 11.66 -23.75 -6.84
C GLU A 167 12.12 -22.67 -5.84
N ILE A 168 12.43 -21.47 -6.34
CA ILE A 168 12.81 -20.32 -5.50
C ILE A 168 11.54 -19.61 -5.03
N GLN A 169 11.19 -19.77 -3.76
CA GLN A 169 10.04 -19.13 -3.11
C GLN A 169 10.42 -17.81 -2.41
N THR A 170 11.65 -17.71 -1.93
CA THR A 170 12.18 -16.48 -1.32
C THR A 170 13.62 -16.25 -1.75
N LEU A 171 13.99 -15.00 -1.98
CA LEU A 171 15.37 -14.58 -2.18
C LEU A 171 15.61 -13.33 -1.36
N HIS A 172 16.59 -13.37 -0.46
CA HIS A 172 16.99 -12.24 0.37
C HIS A 172 18.46 -11.92 0.10
N LEU A 173 18.77 -10.64 -0.14
CA LEU A 173 20.11 -10.13 -0.31
C LEU A 173 20.37 -9.03 0.70
N ASN A 174 21.38 -9.21 1.55
CA ASN A 174 21.93 -8.16 2.41
C ASN A 174 23.18 -7.55 1.75
N PHE A 175 23.17 -6.23 1.58
CA PHE A 175 24.20 -5.43 0.92
C PHE A 175 24.62 -4.19 1.71
N LEU A 176 24.39 -4.14 3.04
CA LEU A 176 24.76 -3.01 3.91
C LEU A 176 26.22 -2.56 3.73
N ASP A 177 27.15 -3.51 3.59
CA ASP A 177 28.58 -3.27 3.32
C ASP A 177 28.95 -3.77 1.91
N TRP A 178 28.27 -3.25 0.87
CA TRP A 178 28.36 -3.78 -0.49
C TRP A 178 29.79 -3.92 -1.01
N THR A 179 30.71 -2.99 -0.67
CA THR A 179 32.12 -3.08 -1.10
C THR A 179 32.79 -4.38 -0.64
N GLU A 180 32.52 -4.84 0.58
CA GLU A 180 33.03 -6.12 1.10
C GLU A 180 32.15 -7.30 0.66
N ALA A 181 30.83 -7.11 0.64
CA ALA A 181 29.86 -8.14 0.30
C ALA A 181 29.88 -8.52 -1.19
N ARG A 182 30.36 -7.65 -2.10
CA ARG A 182 30.33 -7.85 -3.56
C ARG A 182 31.02 -9.15 -4.00
N GLU A 183 32.23 -9.41 -3.50
CA GLU A 183 32.97 -10.62 -3.86
C GLU A 183 32.39 -11.87 -3.17
N LEU A 184 31.85 -11.72 -1.96
CA LEU A 184 31.13 -12.80 -1.28
C LEU A 184 29.84 -13.16 -2.04
N PHE A 185 29.11 -12.18 -2.55
CA PHE A 185 27.92 -12.36 -3.35
C PHE A 185 28.23 -13.09 -4.65
N ARG A 186 29.26 -12.65 -5.38
CA ARG A 186 29.76 -13.32 -6.60
C ARG A 186 30.01 -14.81 -6.35
N LYS A 187 30.81 -15.14 -5.34
CA LYS A 187 31.12 -16.54 -4.96
C LYS A 187 29.88 -17.32 -4.53
N SER A 188 28.97 -16.68 -3.78
CA SER A 188 27.71 -17.30 -3.34
C SER A 188 26.86 -17.69 -4.54
N LEU A 189 26.77 -16.83 -5.57
CA LEU A 189 25.99 -17.10 -6.77
C LEU A 189 26.58 -18.22 -7.63
N GLU A 190 27.92 -18.29 -7.75
CA GLU A 190 28.60 -19.40 -8.42
C GLU A 190 28.32 -20.74 -7.71
N ILE A 191 28.43 -20.78 -6.37
CA ILE A 191 28.11 -21.97 -5.57
C ILE A 191 26.62 -22.35 -5.74
N LEU A 192 25.73 -21.37 -5.74
CA LEU A 192 24.30 -21.57 -5.91
C LEU A 192 23.93 -22.08 -7.31
N GLY A 193 24.58 -21.56 -8.36
CA GLY A 193 24.41 -22.07 -9.73
C GLY A 193 24.80 -23.54 -9.84
N ARG A 194 25.92 -23.92 -9.22
CA ARG A 194 26.36 -25.32 -9.13
C ARG A 194 25.42 -26.21 -8.32
N TYR A 195 24.84 -25.70 -7.23
CA TYR A 195 23.80 -26.39 -6.47
C TYR A 195 22.61 -26.77 -7.38
N PHE A 196 22.10 -25.82 -8.17
CA PHE A 196 20.98 -26.08 -9.07
C PHE A 196 21.34 -27.03 -10.23
N MET A 197 22.58 -27.01 -10.73
CA MET A 197 23.06 -28.00 -11.70
C MET A 197 23.05 -29.43 -11.13
N SER A 198 23.54 -29.61 -9.90
CA SER A 198 23.55 -30.93 -9.24
C SER A 198 22.13 -31.45 -9.03
N PHE A 199 21.18 -30.57 -8.71
CA PHE A 199 19.78 -30.93 -8.52
C PHE A 199 19.08 -31.29 -9.85
N ALA A 200 19.57 -30.81 -10.99
CA ALA A 200 19.06 -31.13 -12.33
C ALA A 200 19.63 -32.43 -12.93
N GLY A 201 20.54 -33.13 -12.23
CA GLY A 201 21.18 -34.35 -12.71
C GLY A 201 22.28 -34.13 -13.78
N HIS A 202 22.73 -32.88 -13.97
CA HIS A 202 23.80 -32.51 -14.92
C HIS A 202 25.20 -32.49 -14.30
N GLY A 203 25.38 -33.05 -13.10
CA GLY A 203 26.69 -33.15 -12.44
C GLY A 203 27.57 -34.22 -13.07
N THR A 204 28.49 -33.81 -13.94
CA THR A 204 29.67 -34.61 -14.30
C THR A 204 30.77 -34.33 -13.28
N ASP A 205 31.26 -35.38 -12.64
CA ASP A 205 32.34 -35.45 -11.63
C ASP A 205 32.05 -34.96 -10.20
N ASP A 206 32.68 -35.69 -9.26
CA ASP A 206 32.71 -35.68 -7.78
C ASP A 206 32.88 -34.31 -7.06
N SER A 207 32.73 -33.16 -7.74
CA SER A 207 33.15 -31.84 -7.25
C SER A 207 32.07 -30.93 -6.66
N THR A 208 30.77 -31.24 -6.81
CA THR A 208 29.68 -30.43 -6.25
C THR A 208 28.98 -31.13 -5.08
N THR A 209 29.58 -31.02 -3.89
CA THR A 209 28.99 -31.52 -2.65
C THR A 209 27.77 -30.68 -2.26
N VAL A 210 26.56 -31.24 -2.44
CA VAL A 210 25.32 -30.65 -1.91
C VAL A 210 25.22 -30.95 -0.42
N PHE A 211 24.97 -29.92 0.38
CA PHE A 211 24.83 -30.06 1.84
C PHE A 211 23.36 -30.11 2.25
N HIS A 212 23.10 -30.80 3.36
CA HIS A 212 21.75 -31.13 3.79
C HIS A 212 21.43 -30.44 5.12
N ASN A 213 20.16 -30.08 5.30
CA ASN A 213 19.63 -29.46 6.51
C ASN A 213 19.36 -30.49 7.64
N GLU A 214 18.76 -30.01 8.72
CA GLU A 214 18.35 -30.82 9.87
C GLU A 214 17.39 -31.96 9.55
N ASN A 215 16.69 -31.91 8.41
CA ASN A 215 15.71 -32.89 7.96
C ASN A 215 16.26 -33.78 6.84
N ASP A 216 17.58 -33.77 6.64
CA ASP A 216 18.28 -34.52 5.59
C ASP A 216 17.78 -34.17 4.18
N GLN A 217 17.40 -32.90 3.96
CA GLN A 217 17.03 -32.36 2.65
C GLN A 217 18.13 -31.44 2.13
N PRO A 218 18.40 -31.42 0.82
CA PRO A 218 19.30 -30.45 0.18
C PRO A 218 18.97 -29.02 0.59
N ASP A 219 20.00 -28.27 1.00
CA ASP A 219 19.84 -26.89 1.47
C ASP A 219 20.82 -25.96 0.75
N PRO A 220 20.32 -24.97 -0.03
CA PRO A 220 21.18 -24.07 -0.78
C PRO A 220 22.00 -23.15 0.14
N ASN A 221 21.46 -22.74 1.29
CA ASN A 221 22.12 -21.80 2.20
C ASN A 221 23.27 -22.46 2.95
N LEU A 222 23.06 -23.67 3.45
CA LEU A 222 24.12 -24.49 4.06
C LEU A 222 25.19 -24.89 3.04
N THR A 223 24.80 -25.12 1.79
CA THR A 223 25.74 -25.37 0.69
C THR A 223 26.61 -24.13 0.41
N MET A 224 26.02 -22.93 0.37
CA MET A 224 26.78 -21.68 0.26
C MET A 224 27.72 -21.46 1.45
N VAL A 225 27.27 -21.69 2.69
CA VAL A 225 28.13 -21.59 3.89
C VAL A 225 29.32 -22.54 3.77
N ALA A 226 29.10 -23.79 3.38
CA ALA A 226 30.18 -24.75 3.23
C ALA A 226 31.16 -24.37 2.14
N GLY A 227 30.66 -23.96 0.96
CA GLY A 227 31.50 -23.56 -0.16
C GLY A 227 32.35 -22.32 0.12
N LEU A 228 31.78 -21.29 0.74
CA LEU A 228 32.51 -20.07 1.10
C LEU A 228 33.60 -20.30 2.15
N ASN A 229 33.39 -21.27 3.04
CA ASN A 229 34.27 -21.52 4.19
C ASN A 229 35.14 -22.79 4.02
N GLY A 230 35.06 -23.49 2.88
CA GLY A 230 35.81 -24.72 2.63
C GLY A 230 35.49 -25.86 3.60
N LEU A 231 34.25 -25.95 4.09
CA LEU A 231 33.86 -26.94 5.09
C LEU A 231 33.61 -28.31 4.47
N SER A 232 34.13 -29.37 5.09
CA SER A 232 33.83 -30.75 4.68
C SER A 232 32.41 -31.16 5.12
N GLN A 233 31.81 -32.12 4.39
CA GLN A 233 30.48 -32.67 4.69
C GLN A 233 30.36 -33.18 6.14
N LYS A 234 31.40 -33.87 6.63
CA LYS A 234 31.46 -34.35 8.02
C LYS A 234 31.42 -33.20 9.03
N THR A 235 32.14 -32.12 8.76
CA THR A 235 32.22 -30.96 9.65
C THR A 235 30.88 -30.23 9.71
N LEU A 236 30.27 -29.95 8.55
CA LEU A 236 28.99 -29.24 8.51
C LEU A 236 27.86 -30.10 9.10
N ARG A 237 27.80 -31.41 8.81
CA ARG A 237 26.81 -32.31 9.43
C ARG A 237 26.94 -32.33 10.95
N GLY A 238 28.18 -32.36 11.47
CA GLY A 238 28.42 -32.28 12.91
C GLY A 238 27.96 -30.95 13.52
N LEU A 239 28.12 -29.84 12.79
CA LEU A 239 27.66 -28.52 13.21
C LEU A 239 26.14 -28.42 13.23
N VAL A 240 25.48 -28.87 12.15
CA VAL A 240 24.02 -28.92 12.02
C VAL A 240 23.41 -29.77 13.14
N ALA A 241 23.96 -30.95 13.41
CA ALA A 241 23.49 -31.82 14.49
C ALA A 241 23.60 -31.17 15.88
N LYS A 242 24.69 -30.45 16.15
CA LYS A 242 24.88 -29.72 17.42
C LYS A 242 23.86 -28.60 17.59
N VAL A 243 23.66 -27.78 16.55
CA VAL A 243 22.70 -26.67 16.60
C VAL A 243 21.27 -27.21 16.70
N LYS A 244 20.91 -28.24 15.92
CA LYS A 244 19.61 -28.93 16.01
C LYS A 244 19.28 -29.34 17.44
N GLY A 245 20.25 -29.91 18.16
CA GLY A 245 20.07 -30.36 19.55
C GLY A 245 19.74 -29.25 20.56
N VAL A 246 19.98 -27.97 20.21
CA VAL A 246 19.73 -26.82 21.09
C VAL A 246 18.64 -25.88 20.55
N MET A 247 17.96 -26.21 19.44
CA MET A 247 16.95 -25.35 18.80
C MET A 247 15.74 -25.00 19.69
N ASN A 248 15.54 -25.74 20.79
CA ASN A 248 14.47 -25.48 21.76
C ASN A 248 14.95 -24.68 22.99
N ASN A 249 16.21 -24.23 23.01
CA ASN A 249 16.73 -23.39 24.09
C ASN A 249 16.21 -21.95 23.96
N PRO A 250 16.03 -21.23 25.08
CA PRO A 250 15.62 -19.83 25.07
C PRO A 250 16.49 -18.97 24.15
N GLY A 251 15.86 -18.14 23.32
CA GLY A 251 16.53 -17.31 22.32
C GLY A 251 16.81 -18.00 20.98
N LEU A 252 16.79 -19.33 20.88
CA LEU A 252 16.89 -20.06 19.61
C LEU A 252 15.52 -20.48 19.05
N GLU A 253 14.49 -20.47 19.91
CA GLU A 253 13.12 -20.81 19.53
C GLU A 253 12.52 -19.87 18.46
N GLN A 254 13.11 -18.69 18.29
CA GLN A 254 12.74 -17.69 17.28
C GLN A 254 13.16 -18.06 15.85
N PHE A 255 14.02 -19.07 15.65
CA PHE A 255 14.50 -19.44 14.32
C PHE A 255 13.65 -20.55 13.68
N THR A 256 13.43 -20.44 12.38
CA THR A 256 12.66 -21.40 11.58
C THR A 256 13.51 -22.58 11.09
N SER A 257 14.84 -22.46 11.11
CA SER A 257 15.77 -23.50 10.65
C SER A 257 17.12 -23.45 11.38
N VAL A 258 17.90 -24.52 11.28
CA VAL A 258 19.27 -24.57 11.82
C VAL A 258 20.19 -23.54 11.15
N TYR A 259 20.03 -23.30 9.84
CA TYR A 259 20.78 -22.25 9.13
C TYR A 259 20.55 -20.88 9.78
N GLY A 260 19.29 -20.53 10.06
CA GLY A 260 18.96 -19.25 10.71
C GLY A 260 19.58 -19.11 12.10
N ALA A 261 19.58 -20.20 12.88
CA ALA A 261 20.17 -20.22 14.22
C ALA A 261 21.72 -20.22 14.21
N LEU A 262 22.34 -20.66 13.12
CA LEU A 262 23.79 -20.88 13.04
C LEU A 262 24.59 -19.61 13.36
N PHE A 263 24.18 -18.48 12.79
CA PHE A 263 24.85 -17.19 12.96
C PHE A 263 24.39 -16.43 14.20
N HIS A 264 23.54 -17.02 15.06
CA HIS A 264 23.25 -16.46 16.39
C HIS A 264 24.46 -16.57 17.33
N PHE A 265 25.29 -17.61 17.16
CA PHE A 265 26.45 -17.86 18.01
C PHE A 265 27.61 -16.94 17.63
N LYS A 266 28.06 -16.11 18.59
CA LYS A 266 29.21 -15.19 18.41
C LYS A 266 30.45 -15.89 17.85
N GLN A 267 30.82 -17.05 18.40
CA GLN A 267 31.98 -17.83 17.96
C GLN A 267 31.90 -18.29 16.50
N ILE A 268 30.68 -18.48 15.97
CA ILE A 268 30.47 -18.86 14.58
C ILE A 268 30.59 -17.64 13.68
N ARG A 269 29.95 -16.51 14.04
CA ARG A 269 30.08 -15.24 13.30
C ARG A 269 31.52 -14.76 13.15
N GLU A 270 32.36 -15.00 14.15
CA GLU A 270 33.77 -14.61 14.13
C GLU A 270 34.65 -15.54 13.24
N LYS A 271 34.17 -16.74 12.91
CA LYS A 271 34.98 -17.78 12.23
C LYS A 271 34.49 -18.14 10.85
N LEU A 272 33.19 -17.99 10.58
CA LEU A 272 32.57 -18.35 9.32
C LEU A 272 32.02 -17.12 8.62
N LEU A 273 32.27 -17.05 7.32
CA LEU A 273 31.65 -16.10 6.41
C LEU A 273 30.18 -16.46 6.23
N LYS A 274 29.27 -15.52 6.53
CA LYS A 274 27.85 -15.62 6.20
C LYS A 274 27.66 -15.22 4.72
N PRO A 275 26.98 -16.04 3.90
CA PRO A 275 26.58 -15.61 2.56
C PRO A 275 25.70 -14.35 2.65
N PRO A 276 25.91 -13.32 1.81
CA PRO A 276 25.02 -12.16 1.74
C PRO A 276 23.68 -12.50 1.07
N LEU A 277 23.61 -13.62 0.36
CA LEU A 277 22.42 -14.13 -0.33
C LEU A 277 21.83 -15.31 0.45
N GLU A 278 20.52 -15.26 0.71
CA GLU A 278 19.73 -16.37 1.23
C GLU A 278 18.62 -16.73 0.25
N VAL A 279 18.44 -18.03 -0.02
CA VAL A 279 17.40 -18.54 -0.92
C VAL A 279 16.57 -19.57 -0.17
N ASN A 280 15.25 -19.49 -0.32
CA ASN A 280 14.30 -20.43 0.29
C ASN A 280 14.35 -20.52 1.82
N ASN A 281 14.89 -19.50 2.48
CA ASN A 281 14.75 -19.36 3.92
C ASN A 281 13.34 -18.85 4.26
N LEU A 282 12.49 -19.76 4.76
CA LEU A 282 11.07 -19.53 5.02
C LEU A 282 10.80 -18.42 6.05
N ARG A 283 11.80 -17.98 6.82
CA ARG A 283 11.66 -16.79 7.67
C ARG A 283 11.21 -15.59 6.84
N TRP A 284 11.69 -15.50 5.60
CA TRP A 284 11.45 -14.40 4.68
C TRP A 284 10.07 -14.39 4.04
N LEU A 285 9.24 -15.41 4.27
CA LEU A 285 7.81 -15.34 3.97
C LEU A 285 7.04 -14.54 5.03
N ILE A 286 7.62 -14.37 6.22
CA ILE A 286 6.99 -13.73 7.38
C ILE A 286 7.68 -12.41 7.69
N ALA A 287 8.98 -12.44 7.95
CA ALA A 287 9.79 -11.27 8.33
C ALA A 287 10.15 -10.40 7.12
N SER A 288 10.13 -9.09 7.32
CA SER A 288 10.46 -8.10 6.28
C SER A 288 11.89 -7.55 6.38
N ARG A 289 12.58 -7.76 7.51
CA ARG A 289 13.94 -7.23 7.78
C ARG A 289 14.81 -8.23 8.53
N ASP A 290 16.15 -8.08 8.48
CA ASP A 290 17.06 -8.98 9.20
C ASP A 290 16.89 -8.94 10.73
N ASP A 291 16.60 -7.76 11.27
CA ASP A 291 16.47 -7.46 12.71
C ASP A 291 15.11 -7.84 13.30
N GLU A 292 14.13 -8.19 12.45
CA GLU A 292 12.81 -8.60 12.88
C GLU A 292 12.85 -9.97 13.59
N VAL A 293 12.53 -9.97 14.87
CA VAL A 293 12.45 -11.18 15.69
C VAL A 293 11.09 -11.84 15.50
N LEU A 294 11.10 -13.08 15.00
CA LEU A 294 9.89 -13.90 14.95
C LEU A 294 9.50 -14.38 16.34
N THR A 295 8.19 -14.38 16.61
CA THR A 295 7.66 -14.95 17.86
C THR A 295 7.89 -16.46 17.91
N LYS A 296 7.90 -17.01 19.13
CA LYS A 296 8.05 -18.44 19.35
C LYS A 296 6.98 -19.24 18.60
N GLU A 297 5.75 -18.76 18.61
CA GLU A 297 4.58 -19.39 17.98
C GLU A 297 4.76 -19.44 16.45
N LYS A 298 5.18 -18.34 15.83
CA LYS A 298 5.44 -18.27 14.38
C LYS A 298 6.51 -19.26 13.95
N SER A 299 7.66 -19.22 14.63
CA SER A 299 8.80 -20.07 14.29
C SER A 299 8.55 -21.55 14.62
N TYR A 300 7.76 -21.83 15.66
CA TYR A 300 7.28 -23.18 15.93
C TYR A 300 6.36 -23.71 14.84
N LEU A 301 5.38 -22.90 14.41
CA LEU A 301 4.43 -23.27 13.37
C LEU A 301 5.14 -23.58 12.05
N VAL A 302 6.05 -22.72 11.62
CA VAL A 302 6.82 -22.93 10.38
C VAL A 302 7.61 -24.23 10.44
N ARG A 303 8.28 -24.53 11.57
CA ARG A 303 8.99 -25.81 11.75
C ARG A 303 8.04 -27.00 11.62
N LYS A 304 6.82 -26.92 12.15
CA LYS A 304 5.80 -27.98 11.98
C LYS A 304 5.29 -28.14 10.55
N ILE A 305 5.18 -27.04 9.80
CA ILE A 305 4.84 -27.10 8.38
C ILE A 305 5.99 -27.77 7.60
N ILE A 306 7.25 -27.43 7.90
CA ILE A 306 8.43 -28.09 7.30
C ILE A 306 8.47 -29.59 7.64
N ASP A 307 8.20 -29.96 8.90
CA ASP A 307 8.18 -31.36 9.33
C ASP A 307 7.14 -32.18 8.54
N HIS A 308 6.03 -31.56 8.13
CA HIS A 308 4.95 -32.24 7.41
C HIS A 308 5.11 -32.21 5.89
N TYR A 309 5.47 -31.05 5.32
CA TYR A 309 5.49 -30.80 3.87
C TYR A 309 6.89 -30.61 3.30
N GLY A 310 7.95 -30.77 4.09
CA GLY A 310 9.32 -30.41 3.68
C GLY A 310 9.83 -31.12 2.42
N SER A 311 9.20 -32.23 2.00
CA SER A 311 9.46 -32.86 0.69
C SER A 311 9.07 -31.99 -0.50
N SER A 312 8.22 -30.98 -0.31
CA SER A 312 7.82 -29.99 -1.31
C SER A 312 7.94 -28.59 -0.70
N LEU A 313 9.01 -27.89 -1.08
CA LEU A 313 9.21 -26.51 -0.64
C LEU A 313 8.09 -25.58 -1.14
N ALA A 314 7.62 -25.80 -2.37
CA ALA A 314 6.49 -25.03 -2.91
C ALA A 314 5.23 -25.18 -2.04
N THR A 315 4.87 -26.41 -1.65
CA THR A 315 3.72 -26.65 -0.77
C THR A 315 3.94 -26.01 0.61
N THR A 316 5.13 -26.15 1.17
CA THR A 316 5.51 -25.54 2.45
C THR A 316 5.34 -24.02 2.41
N ALA A 317 5.87 -23.35 1.39
CA ALA A 317 5.76 -21.92 1.21
C ALA A 317 4.30 -21.48 1.00
N GLN A 318 3.51 -22.24 0.23
CA GLN A 318 2.10 -21.96 0.00
C GLN A 318 1.25 -22.06 1.27
N VAL A 319 1.54 -23.01 2.16
CA VAL A 319 0.84 -23.11 3.46
C VAL A 319 1.25 -21.95 4.38
N VAL A 320 2.55 -21.63 4.47
CA VAL A 320 3.03 -20.48 5.25
C VAL A 320 2.41 -19.18 4.74
N GLN A 321 2.38 -18.97 3.41
CA GLN A 321 1.75 -17.82 2.78
C GLN A 321 0.23 -17.82 2.97
N GLY A 322 -0.41 -18.99 3.00
CA GLY A 322 -1.83 -19.11 3.30
C GLY A 322 -2.19 -18.76 4.75
N ILE A 323 -1.22 -18.72 5.67
CA ILE A 323 -1.43 -18.35 7.07
C ILE A 323 -1.01 -16.90 7.31
N TYR A 324 0.16 -16.48 6.80
CA TYR A 324 0.78 -15.19 7.10
C TYR A 324 0.78 -14.19 5.93
N GLY A 325 0.22 -14.55 4.78
CA GLY A 325 0.22 -13.70 3.59
C GLY A 325 -0.70 -12.48 3.72
N CYS A 326 -0.27 -11.35 3.15
CA CYS A 326 -0.96 -10.06 3.21
C CYS A 326 -1.70 -9.69 1.89
N ASP A 327 -1.84 -10.63 0.97
CA ASP A 327 -2.31 -10.41 -0.41
C ASP A 327 -3.80 -10.79 -0.61
N TYR A 328 -4.56 -10.95 0.48
CA TYR A 328 -5.97 -11.33 0.42
C TYR A 328 -6.87 -10.28 -0.26
N ARG A 329 -6.46 -9.02 -0.32
CA ARG A 329 -7.22 -7.95 -0.98
C ARG A 329 -7.43 -8.20 -2.47
N ASP A 330 -6.41 -8.71 -3.13
CA ASP A 330 -6.39 -8.89 -4.58
C ASP A 330 -6.61 -10.34 -5.00
N ILE A 331 -6.87 -11.24 -4.04
CA ILE A 331 -7.04 -12.66 -4.30
C ILE A 331 -8.32 -12.94 -5.10
N GLU A 332 -8.23 -13.85 -6.06
CA GLU A 332 -9.40 -14.36 -6.79
C GLU A 332 -10.03 -15.56 -6.10
N ALA A 333 -11.27 -15.90 -6.46
CA ALA A 333 -12.01 -17.01 -5.84
C ALA A 333 -11.28 -18.34 -5.91
N ASP A 334 -10.64 -18.64 -7.04
CA ASP A 334 -9.93 -19.89 -7.28
C ASP A 334 -8.65 -20.00 -6.44
N ALA A 335 -7.89 -18.91 -6.36
CA ALA A 335 -6.69 -18.83 -5.54
C ALA A 335 -7.03 -18.86 -4.03
N LEU A 336 -8.13 -18.22 -3.63
CA LEU A 336 -8.63 -18.27 -2.26
C LEU A 336 -9.03 -19.70 -1.87
N ASP A 337 -9.81 -20.37 -2.72
CA ASP A 337 -10.24 -21.75 -2.51
C ASP A 337 -9.04 -22.69 -2.31
N GLU A 338 -8.05 -22.63 -3.21
CA GLU A 338 -6.85 -23.44 -3.09
C GLU A 338 -6.04 -23.14 -1.81
N ARG A 339 -5.91 -21.85 -1.46
CA ARG A 339 -5.24 -21.40 -0.24
C ARG A 339 -5.93 -21.94 1.01
N LEU A 340 -7.25 -21.77 1.11
CA LEU A 340 -8.05 -22.24 2.23
C LEU A 340 -7.98 -23.77 2.37
N ARG A 341 -7.99 -24.49 1.25
CA ARG A 341 -7.84 -25.96 1.24
C ARG A 341 -6.49 -26.39 1.81
N ARG A 342 -5.38 -25.81 1.34
CA ARG A 342 -4.04 -26.18 1.82
C ARG A 342 -3.85 -25.91 3.31
N VAL A 343 -4.37 -24.78 3.81
CA VAL A 343 -4.32 -24.48 5.25
C VAL A 343 -5.24 -25.42 6.05
N GLY A 344 -6.40 -25.76 5.49
CA GLY A 344 -7.30 -26.77 6.05
C GLY A 344 -6.66 -28.16 6.16
N ASP A 345 -5.97 -28.61 5.11
CA ASP A 345 -5.23 -29.88 5.08
C ASP A 345 -4.15 -29.91 6.19
N PHE A 346 -3.47 -28.77 6.41
CA PHE A 346 -2.50 -28.64 7.50
C PHE A 346 -3.15 -28.68 8.89
N LEU A 347 -4.32 -28.06 9.06
CA LEU A 347 -5.08 -28.13 10.32
C LEU A 347 -5.51 -29.57 10.62
N ASP A 348 -5.97 -30.32 9.62
CA ASP A 348 -6.35 -31.73 9.78
C ASP A 348 -5.16 -32.60 10.22
N PHE A 349 -3.96 -32.29 9.74
CA PHE A 349 -2.72 -32.89 10.24
C PHE A 349 -2.44 -32.47 11.69
N ALA A 350 -2.51 -31.18 12.00
CA ALA A 350 -2.21 -30.64 13.32
C ALA A 350 -3.12 -31.17 14.43
N VAL A 351 -4.35 -31.60 14.12
CA VAL A 351 -5.29 -32.25 15.06
C VAL A 351 -4.68 -33.49 15.73
N LYS A 352 -3.71 -34.15 15.08
CA LYS A 352 -3.04 -35.36 15.58
C LYS A 352 -1.81 -35.06 16.46
N SER A 353 -1.44 -33.80 16.63
CA SER A 353 -0.27 -33.37 17.39
C SER A 353 -0.59 -33.10 18.86
N THR A 354 0.40 -33.22 19.75
CA THR A 354 0.27 -32.88 21.17
C THR A 354 0.05 -31.39 21.43
N ASP A 355 0.44 -30.53 20.47
CA ASP A 355 0.35 -29.07 20.57
C ASP A 355 -0.79 -28.48 19.73
N ARG A 356 -1.82 -29.30 19.47
CA ARG A 356 -2.97 -28.97 18.63
C ARG A 356 -3.55 -27.59 18.93
N GLU A 357 -3.82 -27.29 20.20
CA GLU A 357 -4.50 -26.03 20.58
C GLU A 357 -3.66 -24.79 20.25
N VAL A 358 -2.33 -24.90 20.36
CA VAL A 358 -1.40 -23.79 20.06
C VAL A 358 -1.34 -23.57 18.55
N ILE A 359 -1.20 -24.65 17.78
CA ILE A 359 -1.15 -24.59 16.31
C ILE A 359 -2.47 -24.06 15.74
N GLU A 360 -3.59 -24.63 16.16
CA GLU A 360 -4.91 -24.22 15.67
C GLU A 360 -5.19 -22.75 15.99
N ARG A 361 -4.81 -22.28 17.18
CA ARG A 361 -4.99 -20.87 17.56
C ARG A 361 -4.18 -19.94 16.67
N GLU A 362 -2.88 -20.22 16.49
CA GLU A 362 -2.01 -19.38 15.66
C GLU A 362 -2.48 -19.35 14.20
N VAL A 363 -2.84 -20.51 13.63
CA VAL A 363 -3.33 -20.60 12.25
C VAL A 363 -4.62 -19.80 12.08
N LEU A 364 -5.63 -20.05 12.90
CA LEU A 364 -6.95 -19.41 12.73
C LEU A 364 -6.90 -17.90 12.96
N GLN A 365 -6.09 -17.43 13.92
CA GLN A 365 -5.94 -15.99 14.19
C GLN A 365 -5.30 -15.25 13.01
N ASN A 366 -4.27 -15.82 12.38
CA ASN A 366 -3.63 -15.17 11.23
C ASN A 366 -4.48 -15.30 9.97
N MET A 367 -5.19 -16.41 9.78
CA MET A 367 -6.20 -16.53 8.71
C MET A 367 -7.33 -15.51 8.86
N GLU A 368 -7.82 -15.28 10.09
CA GLU A 368 -8.86 -14.30 10.36
C GLU A 368 -8.42 -12.89 9.95
N ARG A 369 -7.16 -12.51 10.22
CA ARG A 369 -6.59 -11.25 9.73
C ARG A 369 -6.59 -11.16 8.21
N GLY A 370 -6.14 -12.22 7.52
CA GLY A 370 -6.15 -12.23 6.05
C GLY A 370 -7.55 -12.15 5.46
N LEU A 371 -8.51 -12.88 6.04
CA LEU A 371 -9.90 -12.87 5.55
C LEU A 371 -10.62 -11.53 5.77
N ASP A 372 -10.17 -10.70 6.71
CA ASP A 372 -10.67 -9.34 6.94
C ASP A 372 -10.42 -8.41 5.74
N ASP A 373 -9.35 -8.66 4.98
CA ASP A 373 -8.99 -7.90 3.79
C ASP A 373 -9.73 -8.35 2.51
N LEU A 374 -10.59 -9.38 2.57
CA LEU A 374 -11.28 -9.88 1.38
C LEU A 374 -12.30 -8.85 0.83
N PRO A 375 -12.34 -8.65 -0.50
CA PRO A 375 -13.37 -7.81 -1.12
C PRO A 375 -14.79 -8.32 -0.84
N GLU A 376 -15.72 -7.44 -0.46
CA GLU A 376 -17.12 -7.81 -0.21
C GLU A 376 -17.76 -8.53 -1.41
N ARG A 377 -17.45 -8.08 -2.64
CA ARG A 377 -17.90 -8.71 -3.90
C ARG A 377 -17.49 -10.18 -3.99
N LEU A 378 -16.31 -10.52 -3.49
CA LEU A 378 -15.79 -11.88 -3.53
C LEU A 378 -16.53 -12.73 -2.51
N ILE A 379 -16.66 -12.25 -1.26
CA ILE A 379 -17.43 -12.93 -0.20
C ILE A 379 -18.88 -13.20 -0.64
N ASP A 380 -19.51 -12.23 -1.32
CA ASP A 380 -20.86 -12.37 -1.85
C ASP A 380 -20.96 -13.44 -2.94
N SER A 381 -19.91 -13.60 -3.75
CA SER A 381 -19.86 -14.57 -4.86
C SER A 381 -19.70 -16.02 -4.41
N LEU A 382 -19.16 -16.25 -3.21
CA LEU A 382 -18.96 -17.58 -2.62
C LEU A 382 -20.28 -18.12 -2.05
N ALA A 383 -20.53 -19.41 -2.10
CA ALA A 383 -21.61 -20.05 -1.35
C ALA A 383 -21.08 -21.16 -0.46
N ILE A 384 -21.60 -21.27 0.76
CA ILE A 384 -21.21 -22.33 1.70
C ILE A 384 -22.40 -23.27 1.83
N ARG A 385 -22.20 -24.54 1.48
CA ARG A 385 -23.21 -25.60 1.65
C ARG A 385 -22.59 -26.76 2.39
N GLU A 386 -23.17 -27.10 3.53
CA GLU A 386 -22.67 -28.15 4.42
C GLU A 386 -21.16 -27.98 4.69
N ASN A 387 -20.33 -28.91 4.20
CA ASN A 387 -18.88 -28.92 4.34
C ASN A 387 -18.13 -28.51 3.05
N THR A 388 -18.81 -27.79 2.16
CA THR A 388 -18.25 -27.38 0.87
C THR A 388 -18.35 -25.88 0.62
N LEU A 389 -17.31 -25.35 -0.02
CA LEU A 389 -17.28 -24.03 -0.61
C LEU A 389 -17.61 -24.16 -2.09
N GLU A 390 -18.71 -23.54 -2.51
CA GLU A 390 -19.07 -23.38 -3.92
C GLU A 390 -18.60 -22.01 -4.42
N ARG A 391 -17.93 -22.00 -5.57
CA ARG A 391 -17.51 -20.78 -6.27
C ARG A 391 -17.88 -20.87 -7.75
N LYS A 392 -18.05 -19.72 -8.39
CA LYS A 392 -18.20 -19.63 -9.85
C LYS A 392 -16.85 -19.34 -10.50
N THR A 393 -16.47 -20.11 -11.50
CA THR A 393 -15.31 -19.82 -12.34
C THR A 393 -15.59 -18.63 -13.26
N LEU A 394 -14.55 -18.09 -13.89
CA LEU A 394 -14.68 -17.07 -14.94
C LEU A 394 -15.53 -17.55 -16.13
N GLN A 395 -15.64 -18.87 -16.35
CA GLN A 395 -16.49 -19.47 -17.38
C GLN A 395 -17.94 -19.72 -16.91
N GLY A 396 -18.28 -19.35 -15.68
CA GLY A 396 -19.61 -19.50 -15.10
C GLY A 396 -19.92 -20.89 -14.53
N GLU A 397 -18.96 -21.81 -14.53
CA GLU A 397 -19.09 -23.14 -13.94
C GLU A 397 -19.05 -23.06 -12.41
N THR A 398 -19.85 -23.88 -11.73
CA THR A 398 -19.82 -23.95 -10.26
C THR A 398 -18.90 -25.07 -9.83
N ILE A 399 -17.81 -24.72 -9.15
CA ILE A 399 -16.88 -25.67 -8.54
C ILE A 399 -17.19 -25.75 -7.05
N SER A 400 -17.27 -26.97 -6.52
CA SER A 400 -17.48 -27.25 -5.10
C SER A 400 -16.24 -27.94 -4.54
N SER A 401 -15.66 -27.37 -3.49
CA SER A 401 -14.47 -27.88 -2.81
C SER A 401 -14.78 -28.21 -1.36
N ARG A 402 -14.25 -29.32 -0.87
CA ARG A 402 -14.36 -29.69 0.55
C ARG A 402 -13.26 -28.97 1.33
N LEU A 403 -13.64 -28.31 2.42
CA LEU A 403 -12.72 -27.59 3.29
C LEU A 403 -12.79 -28.11 4.73
N ASN A 404 -11.75 -27.84 5.51
CA ASN A 404 -11.73 -28.08 6.94
C ASN A 404 -12.87 -27.30 7.63
N ALA A 405 -13.55 -27.94 8.59
CA ALA A 405 -14.73 -27.37 9.26
C ALA A 405 -14.44 -26.02 9.94
N LYS A 406 -13.27 -25.85 10.57
CA LYS A 406 -12.90 -24.59 11.24
C LYS A 406 -12.64 -23.45 10.25
N VAL A 407 -12.08 -23.78 9.08
CA VAL A 407 -11.88 -22.83 7.99
C VAL A 407 -13.23 -22.40 7.41
N LEU A 408 -14.17 -23.34 7.24
CA LEU A 408 -15.53 -23.04 6.81
C LEU A 408 -16.29 -22.19 7.83
N ASP A 409 -16.16 -22.49 9.13
CA ASP A 409 -16.78 -21.71 10.20
C ASP A 409 -16.29 -20.26 10.18
N LEU A 410 -14.99 -20.07 9.93
CA LEU A 410 -14.39 -18.75 9.80
C LEU A 410 -14.93 -18.01 8.58
N LEU A 411 -14.95 -18.66 7.40
CA LEU A 411 -15.51 -18.06 6.18
C LEU A 411 -17.01 -17.77 6.29
N ALA A 412 -17.77 -18.65 6.95
CA ALA A 412 -19.19 -18.45 7.23
C ALA A 412 -19.42 -17.25 8.15
N TYR A 413 -18.53 -17.02 9.12
CA TYR A 413 -18.55 -15.81 9.92
C TYR A 413 -18.35 -14.55 9.06
N PHE A 414 -17.36 -14.51 8.17
CA PHE A 414 -17.17 -13.36 7.27
C PHE A 414 -18.36 -13.16 6.31
N LYS A 415 -18.98 -14.23 5.82
CA LYS A 415 -20.20 -14.14 5.00
C LYS A 415 -21.37 -13.55 5.80
N ARG A 416 -21.56 -13.98 7.05
CA ARG A 416 -22.56 -13.40 7.97
C ARG A 416 -22.25 -11.94 8.26
N ARG A 417 -21.00 -11.60 8.56
CA ARG A 417 -20.52 -10.23 8.79
C ARG A 417 -20.86 -9.28 7.66
N THR A 418 -20.60 -9.66 6.41
CA THR A 418 -21.01 -8.88 5.24
C THR A 418 -22.53 -8.68 5.19
N GLY A 419 -23.31 -9.71 5.52
CA GLY A 419 -24.77 -9.63 5.64
C GLY A 419 -25.23 -8.68 6.75
N THR A 420 -24.67 -8.80 7.96
CA THR A 420 -24.97 -7.93 9.10
C THR A 420 -24.57 -6.48 8.82
N LYS A 421 -23.45 -6.24 8.12
CA LYS A 421 -23.06 -4.90 7.65
C LYS A 421 -24.10 -4.29 6.72
N LYS A 422 -24.64 -5.05 5.78
CA LYS A 422 -25.73 -4.61 4.90
C LYS A 422 -27.02 -4.30 5.70
N LYS A 423 -27.38 -5.14 6.69
CA LYS A 423 -28.49 -4.88 7.61
C LYS A 423 -28.30 -3.56 8.37
N MET A 424 -27.11 -3.34 8.94
CA MET A 424 -26.78 -2.11 9.67
C MET A 424 -26.88 -0.85 8.81
N LYS A 425 -26.34 -0.88 7.58
CA LYS A 425 -26.46 0.25 6.63
C LYS A 425 -27.91 0.61 6.30
N GLU A 426 -28.80 -0.39 6.29
CA GLU A 426 -30.23 -0.19 5.97
C GLU A 426 -31.07 0.30 7.16
N MET A 427 -30.53 0.27 8.39
CA MET A 427 -31.24 0.71 9.59
C MET A 427 -31.63 2.20 9.57
N VAL A 428 -30.89 3.04 8.84
CA VAL A 428 -31.21 4.47 8.65
C VAL A 428 -32.29 4.72 7.60
N ARG A 429 -32.82 3.67 6.97
CA ARG A 429 -33.82 3.76 5.89
C ARG A 429 -35.10 3.00 6.20
N ARG A 430 -35.02 1.94 7.01
CA ARG A 430 -36.14 1.07 7.34
C ARG A 430 -35.93 0.34 8.67
N PRO A 431 -36.99 -0.19 9.30
CA PRO A 431 -36.84 -1.07 10.44
C PRO A 431 -36.04 -2.32 10.03
N ILE A 432 -35.09 -2.70 10.87
CA ILE A 432 -34.28 -3.90 10.71
C ILE A 432 -34.36 -4.71 12.00
N ASP A 433 -34.73 -5.98 11.85
CA ASP A 433 -34.66 -6.97 12.91
C ASP A 433 -33.31 -7.68 12.85
N PHE A 434 -32.58 -7.61 13.96
CA PHE A 434 -31.34 -8.34 14.15
C PHE A 434 -31.65 -9.64 14.88
N ASP A 435 -31.17 -10.75 14.35
CA ASP A 435 -31.24 -12.05 15.01
C ASP A 435 -30.07 -12.25 15.98
N ASP A 436 -30.08 -13.33 16.76
CA ASP A 436 -29.00 -13.62 17.72
C ASP A 436 -27.63 -13.80 17.04
N GLN A 437 -27.59 -14.28 15.79
CA GLN A 437 -26.34 -14.43 15.05
C GLN A 437 -25.78 -13.09 14.58
N ASP A 438 -26.63 -12.13 14.22
CA ASP A 438 -26.19 -10.76 13.92
C ASP A 438 -25.52 -10.12 15.14
N TYR A 439 -26.13 -10.27 16.32
CA TYR A 439 -25.58 -9.72 17.57
C TYR A 439 -24.23 -10.37 17.91
N GLU A 440 -24.11 -11.69 17.75
CA GLU A 440 -22.84 -12.42 17.92
C GLU A 440 -21.77 -11.98 16.93
N THR A 441 -22.17 -11.71 15.69
CA THR A 441 -21.26 -11.27 14.62
C THR A 441 -20.66 -9.90 14.95
N ILE A 442 -21.52 -8.93 15.32
CA ILE A 442 -21.06 -7.60 15.74
C ILE A 442 -20.21 -7.69 17.01
N ALA A 443 -20.59 -8.56 17.97
CA ALA A 443 -19.84 -8.76 19.20
C ALA A 443 -18.41 -9.21 18.91
N ARG A 444 -18.25 -10.16 17.97
CA ARG A 444 -16.94 -10.65 17.52
C ARG A 444 -16.15 -9.57 16.77
N ASP A 445 -16.77 -8.87 15.81
CA ASP A 445 -16.13 -7.81 15.01
C ASP A 445 -15.45 -6.74 15.88
N PHE A 446 -16.18 -6.28 16.90
CA PHE A 446 -15.73 -5.20 17.77
C PHE A 446 -15.08 -5.69 19.06
N LYS A 447 -14.96 -7.02 19.23
CA LYS A 447 -14.40 -7.68 20.43
C LYS A 447 -15.08 -7.23 21.73
N ILE A 448 -16.40 -7.14 21.70
CA ILE A 448 -17.27 -6.79 22.83
C ILE A 448 -18.28 -7.90 23.11
N SER A 449 -18.98 -7.86 24.24
CA SER A 449 -20.00 -8.87 24.57
C SER A 449 -21.29 -8.64 23.78
N VAL A 450 -22.04 -9.72 23.52
CA VAL A 450 -23.40 -9.65 22.90
C VAL A 450 -24.33 -8.72 23.68
N LYS A 451 -24.19 -8.68 25.02
CA LYS A 451 -24.96 -7.76 25.87
C LYS A 451 -24.63 -6.30 25.55
N GLU A 452 -23.34 -5.97 25.42
CA GLU A 452 -22.90 -4.61 25.05
C GLU A 452 -23.36 -4.24 23.64
N VAL A 453 -23.34 -5.16 22.68
CA VAL A 453 -23.90 -4.92 21.34
C VAL A 453 -25.39 -4.59 21.42
N LYS A 454 -26.17 -5.39 22.15
CA LYS A 454 -27.61 -5.14 22.34
C LYS A 454 -27.85 -3.76 22.98
N THR A 455 -27.03 -3.37 23.95
CA THR A 455 -27.05 -2.02 24.54
C THR A 455 -26.72 -0.94 23.51
N LEU A 456 -25.59 -1.05 22.80
CA LEU A 456 -25.15 -0.09 21.77
C LEU A 456 -26.19 0.09 20.67
N LEU A 457 -26.78 -1.01 20.19
CA LEU A 457 -27.83 -0.95 19.17
C LEU A 457 -29.12 -0.32 19.70
N ASN A 458 -29.48 -0.55 20.96
CA ASN A 458 -30.63 0.12 21.58
C ASN A 458 -30.39 1.62 21.76
N LEU A 459 -29.19 2.01 22.22
CA LEU A 459 -28.77 3.42 22.29
C LEU A 459 -28.83 4.06 20.91
N LEU A 460 -28.26 3.39 19.92
CA LEU A 460 -28.24 3.89 18.55
C LEU A 460 -29.65 4.03 17.97
N LYS A 461 -30.53 3.04 18.16
CA LYS A 461 -31.94 3.11 17.75
C LYS A 461 -32.67 4.28 18.39
N SER A 462 -32.37 4.62 19.64
CA SER A 462 -32.96 5.79 20.32
C SER A 462 -32.49 7.14 19.76
N CYS A 463 -31.45 7.14 18.92
CA CYS A 463 -30.93 8.33 18.24
C CYS A 463 -31.63 8.60 16.90
N PHE A 464 -32.67 7.84 16.54
CA PHE A 464 -33.46 8.06 15.33
C PHE A 464 -34.95 8.23 15.65
N ASP A 465 -35.65 9.09 14.90
CA ASP A 465 -37.11 9.21 14.99
C ASP A 465 -37.84 8.13 14.17
N LYS A 466 -39.18 8.21 14.13
CA LYS A 466 -40.03 7.25 13.42
C LYS A 466 -39.87 7.33 11.89
N GLU A 467 -39.35 8.44 11.41
CA GLU A 467 -39.03 8.73 10.01
C GLU A 467 -37.55 8.41 9.69
N PHE A 468 -36.82 7.76 10.61
CA PHE A 468 -35.41 7.39 10.50
C PHE A 468 -34.45 8.59 10.35
N ARG A 469 -34.85 9.76 10.87
CA ARG A 469 -34.01 10.97 10.92
C ARG A 469 -33.14 10.93 12.16
N PHE A 470 -31.90 11.40 12.04
CA PHE A 470 -30.95 11.41 13.14
C PHE A 470 -31.27 12.53 14.15
N LEU A 471 -31.37 12.17 15.43
CA LEU A 471 -31.70 13.05 16.54
C LEU A 471 -30.44 13.41 17.34
N ARG A 472 -29.82 14.55 17.00
CA ARG A 472 -28.62 15.07 17.68
C ARG A 472 -28.76 15.10 19.20
N GLY A 473 -29.84 15.68 19.72
CA GLY A 473 -30.03 15.82 21.17
C GLY A 473 -30.18 14.48 21.90
N ALA A 474 -30.74 13.46 21.25
CA ALA A 474 -30.82 12.11 21.81
C ALA A 474 -29.43 11.46 21.84
N PHE A 475 -28.65 11.60 20.76
CA PHE A 475 -27.29 11.09 20.71
C PHE A 475 -26.38 11.77 21.74
N GLU A 476 -26.39 13.10 21.82
CA GLU A 476 -25.57 13.87 22.76
C GLU A 476 -25.87 13.50 24.21
N LYS A 477 -27.14 13.27 24.55
CA LYS A 477 -27.54 12.78 25.87
C LYS A 477 -26.97 11.39 26.19
N ASN A 478 -26.82 10.53 25.17
CA ASN A 478 -26.31 9.17 25.31
C ASN A 478 -24.77 9.09 25.20
N ILE A 479 -24.05 10.19 24.93
CA ILE A 479 -22.57 10.19 24.81
C ILE A 479 -21.89 9.53 26.02
N PRO A 480 -22.25 9.83 27.28
CA PRO A 480 -21.62 9.19 28.43
C PRO A 480 -21.76 7.66 28.41
N GLU A 481 -22.89 7.14 27.93
CA GLU A 481 -23.15 5.70 27.83
C GLU A 481 -22.40 5.09 26.63
N PHE A 482 -22.31 5.81 25.51
CA PHE A 482 -21.50 5.42 24.36
C PHE A 482 -19.99 5.36 24.68
N ALA A 483 -19.48 6.37 25.39
CA ALA A 483 -18.05 6.54 25.66
C ALA A 483 -17.45 5.46 26.58
N VAL A 484 -18.27 4.71 27.31
CA VAL A 484 -17.82 3.53 28.08
C VAL A 484 -17.28 2.43 27.16
N HIS A 485 -17.73 2.40 25.89
CA HIS A 485 -17.33 1.37 24.93
C HIS A 485 -16.15 1.85 24.07
N GLU A 486 -14.98 1.22 24.24
CA GLU A 486 -13.73 1.63 23.58
C GLU A 486 -13.84 1.70 22.04
N LYS A 487 -14.58 0.77 21.41
CA LYS A 487 -14.70 0.65 19.94
C LYS A 487 -15.92 1.36 19.35
N VAL A 488 -16.59 2.20 20.13
CA VAL A 488 -17.84 2.87 19.71
C VAL A 488 -17.67 3.73 18.47
N PHE A 489 -16.55 4.44 18.32
CA PHE A 489 -16.32 5.29 17.15
C PHE A 489 -16.25 4.47 15.87
N SER A 490 -15.41 3.43 15.84
CA SER A 490 -15.27 2.53 14.68
C SER A 490 -16.60 1.87 14.35
N PHE A 491 -17.36 1.45 15.37
CA PHE A 491 -18.71 0.89 15.20
C PHE A 491 -19.65 1.87 14.50
N LEU A 492 -19.74 3.10 15.00
CA LEU A 492 -20.63 4.11 14.44
C LEU A 492 -20.19 4.53 13.04
N TRP A 493 -18.90 4.81 12.83
CA TRP A 493 -18.37 5.21 11.52
C TRP A 493 -18.61 4.14 10.46
N HIS A 494 -18.27 2.88 10.76
CA HIS A 494 -18.35 1.78 9.81
C HIS A 494 -19.75 1.58 9.23
N TYR A 495 -20.80 1.82 10.02
CA TYR A 495 -22.18 1.61 9.59
C TYR A 495 -22.90 2.88 9.13
N LEU A 496 -22.53 4.06 9.63
CA LEU A 496 -23.30 5.29 9.43
C LEU A 496 -22.54 6.39 8.67
N LYS A 497 -21.36 6.11 8.11
CA LYS A 497 -20.61 7.10 7.29
C LYS A 497 -21.36 7.59 6.04
N GLU A 498 -22.36 6.83 5.57
CA GLU A 498 -23.13 7.09 4.34
C GLU A 498 -24.54 7.69 4.58
N ILE A 499 -24.77 8.45 5.66
CA ILE A 499 -26.07 9.12 5.88
C ILE A 499 -26.38 10.08 4.71
N GLY A 500 -27.44 9.75 3.96
CA GLY A 500 -27.78 10.42 2.71
C GLY A 500 -28.36 11.83 2.89
N ASN A 501 -29.17 12.06 3.92
CA ASN A 501 -29.74 13.38 4.16
C ASN A 501 -28.71 14.34 4.78
N ARG A 502 -28.58 15.55 4.20
CA ARG A 502 -27.59 16.55 4.62
C ARG A 502 -27.73 16.96 6.09
N ASN A 503 -28.95 17.26 6.57
CA ASN A 503 -29.15 17.75 7.94
C ASN A 503 -28.77 16.68 8.96
N ASP A 504 -29.18 15.43 8.70
CA ASP A 504 -28.86 14.29 9.57
C ASP A 504 -27.37 14.02 9.57
N ARG A 505 -26.73 14.09 8.40
CA ARG A 505 -25.28 13.91 8.27
C ARG A 505 -24.50 14.97 9.05
N VAL A 506 -24.86 16.25 8.94
CA VAL A 506 -24.20 17.32 9.72
C VAL A 506 -24.36 17.10 11.21
N ALA A 507 -25.60 16.84 11.64
CA ALA A 507 -25.91 16.55 13.03
C ALA A 507 -25.10 15.34 13.56
N TYR A 508 -24.98 14.29 12.75
CA TYR A 508 -24.22 13.08 13.09
C TYR A 508 -22.72 13.36 13.20
N LEU A 509 -22.11 14.04 12.22
CA LEU A 509 -20.67 14.34 12.25
C LEU A 509 -20.29 15.22 13.44
N ASN A 510 -21.13 16.19 13.80
CA ASN A 510 -20.92 17.01 14.99
C ASN A 510 -21.04 16.18 16.28
N SER A 511 -21.97 15.24 16.30
CA SER A 511 -22.15 14.32 17.43
C SER A 511 -20.95 13.37 17.58
N LEU A 512 -20.32 12.94 16.48
CA LEU A 512 -19.07 12.15 16.53
C LEU A 512 -17.90 12.96 17.09
N GLN A 513 -17.79 14.24 16.76
CA GLN A 513 -16.77 15.10 17.39
C GLN A 513 -16.97 15.23 18.89
N ALA A 514 -18.23 15.39 19.32
CA ALA A 514 -18.57 15.39 20.74
C ALA A 514 -18.26 14.04 21.40
N LEU A 515 -18.50 12.91 20.73
CA LEU A 515 -18.18 11.60 21.28
C LEU A 515 -16.68 11.43 21.52
N VAL A 516 -15.84 11.79 20.53
CA VAL A 516 -14.38 11.60 20.63
C VAL A 516 -13.76 12.43 21.74
N SER A 517 -14.34 13.58 22.12
CA SER A 517 -13.85 14.35 23.27
C SER A 517 -14.07 13.65 24.61
N TYR A 518 -14.96 12.65 24.68
CA TYR A 518 -15.17 11.79 25.84
C TYR A 518 -14.39 10.46 25.75
N MET A 519 -13.72 10.19 24.62
CA MET A 519 -12.94 8.97 24.43
C MET A 519 -11.50 9.14 24.92
N ALA A 520 -10.92 8.06 25.42
CA ALA A 520 -9.56 8.08 25.99
C ALA A 520 -8.45 8.21 24.92
N ASN A 521 -8.69 7.79 23.67
CA ASN A 521 -7.66 7.74 22.63
C ASN A 521 -8.20 8.11 21.23
N PRO A 522 -8.02 9.37 20.78
CA PRO A 522 -8.43 9.81 19.45
C PRO A 522 -7.56 9.24 18.31
N TYR A 523 -6.35 8.75 18.60
CA TYR A 523 -5.43 8.22 17.58
C TYR A 523 -6.04 7.03 16.82
N GLU A 524 -6.62 6.08 17.54
CA GLU A 524 -7.26 4.89 16.93
C GLU A 524 -8.43 5.28 16.02
N SER A 525 -9.14 6.35 16.37
CA SER A 525 -10.25 6.86 15.56
C SER A 525 -9.73 7.47 14.25
N ILE A 526 -8.61 8.21 14.30
CA ILE A 526 -7.98 8.78 13.10
C ILE A 526 -7.38 7.68 12.22
N LEU A 527 -6.69 6.69 12.81
CA LEU A 527 -6.16 5.56 12.03
C LEU A 527 -7.28 4.82 11.29
N PHE A 528 -8.39 4.54 11.98
CA PHE A 528 -9.54 3.90 11.34
C PHE A 528 -10.12 4.73 10.18
N LEU A 529 -10.15 6.06 10.32
CA LEU A 529 -10.57 6.99 9.27
C LEU A 529 -9.61 6.96 8.07
N LEU A 530 -8.29 6.96 8.31
CA LEU A 530 -7.28 6.93 7.26
C LEU A 530 -7.26 5.59 6.53
N ASP A 531 -7.37 4.48 7.26
CA ASP A 531 -7.44 3.13 6.69
C ASP A 531 -8.67 2.99 5.77
N ASP A 532 -9.82 3.53 6.17
CA ASP A 532 -11.04 3.55 5.37
C ASP A 532 -10.89 4.41 4.10
N LEU A 533 -10.27 5.59 4.21
CA LEU A 533 -10.02 6.51 3.09
C LEU A 533 -9.04 5.95 2.06
N LEU A 534 -7.96 5.35 2.54
CA LEU A 534 -6.88 4.81 1.73
C LEU A 534 -7.17 3.39 1.27
N HIS A 535 -8.28 2.77 1.71
CA HIS A 535 -8.68 1.41 1.33
C HIS A 535 -8.64 1.20 -0.19
N SER A 536 -9.22 2.14 -0.95
CA SER A 536 -9.25 2.13 -2.43
C SER A 536 -8.82 3.49 -3.00
N PRO A 537 -7.49 3.76 -3.11
CA PRO A 537 -6.96 5.07 -3.46
C PRO A 537 -7.32 5.53 -4.88
N GLU A 538 -7.63 4.61 -5.79
CA GLU A 538 -8.09 4.86 -7.16
C GLU A 538 -9.56 5.30 -7.26
N SER A 539 -10.30 5.26 -6.15
CA SER A 539 -11.71 5.65 -6.09
C SER A 539 -11.95 6.76 -5.08
N ILE A 540 -13.01 7.53 -5.29
CA ILE A 540 -13.45 8.58 -4.36
C ILE A 540 -14.85 8.22 -3.90
N ASP A 541 -15.07 8.25 -2.59
CA ASP A 541 -16.37 8.07 -1.94
C ASP A 541 -16.86 9.38 -1.31
N TYR A 542 -18.18 9.54 -1.22
CA TYR A 542 -18.77 10.72 -0.56
C TYR A 542 -18.37 10.83 0.93
N SER A 543 -18.01 9.72 1.57
CA SER A 543 -17.50 9.70 2.94
C SER A 543 -16.12 10.32 3.08
N ASP A 544 -15.29 10.34 2.03
CA ASP A 544 -13.89 10.78 2.10
C ASP A 544 -13.75 12.20 2.63
N ARG A 545 -14.63 13.11 2.20
CA ARG A 545 -14.65 14.49 2.69
C ARG A 545 -14.95 14.53 4.19
N ASN A 546 -15.90 13.71 4.64
CA ASN A 546 -16.28 13.63 6.05
C ASN A 546 -15.16 13.04 6.90
N THR A 547 -14.45 12.04 6.35
CA THR A 547 -13.24 11.47 6.95
C THR A 547 -12.22 12.57 7.23
N MET A 548 -11.85 13.34 6.21
CA MET A 548 -10.82 14.37 6.37
C MET A 548 -11.25 15.47 7.34
N MET A 549 -12.52 15.89 7.27
CA MET A 549 -13.08 16.87 8.20
C MET A 549 -13.02 16.39 9.65
N LEU A 550 -13.38 15.12 9.94
CA LEU A 550 -13.27 14.56 11.29
C LEU A 550 -11.82 14.38 11.72
N ALA A 551 -10.96 13.89 10.83
CA ALA A 551 -9.54 13.73 11.10
C ALA A 551 -8.91 15.08 11.51
N ASN A 552 -9.21 16.16 10.78
CA ASN A 552 -8.79 17.52 11.11
C ASN A 552 -9.27 17.97 12.50
N ALA A 553 -10.53 17.69 12.84
CA ALA A 553 -11.08 18.03 14.15
C ALA A 553 -10.40 17.26 15.30
N PHE A 554 -10.02 15.99 15.06
CA PHE A 554 -9.44 15.13 16.09
C PHE A 554 -7.96 15.42 16.38
N LEU A 555 -7.27 16.20 15.54
CA LEU A 555 -5.89 16.64 15.79
C LEU A 555 -5.79 17.70 16.90
N GLN A 556 -6.90 18.30 17.31
CA GLN A 556 -6.93 19.38 18.29
C GLN A 556 -6.81 18.85 19.73
N LYS A 557 -6.11 19.58 20.61
CA LYS A 557 -6.00 19.26 22.06
C LYS A 557 -7.35 19.29 22.78
N ARG A 558 -8.28 20.11 22.30
CA ARG A 558 -9.60 20.32 22.91
C ARG A 558 -10.70 20.06 21.89
N ILE A 559 -10.95 18.78 21.66
CA ILE A 559 -11.97 18.31 20.71
C ILE A 559 -13.35 18.76 21.21
N GLY A 560 -14.17 19.33 20.32
CA GLY A 560 -15.54 19.73 20.65
C GLY A 560 -15.73 21.10 21.30
N GLU A 561 -14.68 21.86 21.65
CA GLU A 561 -14.83 23.24 22.19
C GLU A 561 -15.38 24.26 21.16
N HIS A 562 -15.53 23.83 19.90
CA HIS A 562 -16.03 24.63 18.79
C HIS A 562 -17.13 23.86 18.06
N TYR A 563 -18.32 23.78 18.65
CA TYR A 563 -19.54 23.27 17.99
C TYR A 563 -20.01 24.24 16.90
N TYR A 564 -19.23 24.37 15.82
CA TYR A 564 -19.77 24.95 14.61
C TYR A 564 -20.58 23.86 13.90
N ASP A 565 -21.79 24.18 13.43
CA ASP A 565 -22.50 23.36 12.44
C ASP A 565 -21.79 23.47 11.08
N SER A 566 -20.50 23.13 11.06
CA SER A 566 -19.61 23.36 9.95
C SER A 566 -19.39 22.06 9.19
N GLU A 567 -19.71 22.10 7.90
CA GLU A 567 -19.40 21.02 6.95
C GLU A 567 -17.95 21.08 6.44
N MET A 568 -17.15 22.01 6.95
CA MET A 568 -15.76 22.28 6.55
C MET A 568 -14.92 22.74 7.75
N THR A 569 -13.64 22.37 7.78
CA THR A 569 -12.72 22.84 8.81
C THR A 569 -12.38 24.32 8.61
N PRO A 570 -12.45 25.18 9.64
CA PRO A 570 -12.03 26.59 9.53
C PRO A 570 -10.53 26.71 9.20
N GLU A 571 -10.12 27.72 8.45
CA GLU A 571 -8.72 27.87 7.99
C GLU A 571 -7.81 28.40 9.10
N GLU A 572 -8.40 28.94 10.15
CA GLU A 572 -7.72 29.44 11.34
C GLU A 572 -7.00 28.34 12.11
N VAL A 573 -7.35 27.06 11.89
CA VAL A 573 -6.65 25.92 12.49
C VAL A 573 -5.18 25.85 12.07
N LEU A 574 -4.82 26.42 10.91
CA LEU A 574 -3.45 26.46 10.41
C LEU A 574 -2.57 27.50 11.12
N LEU A 575 -3.16 28.46 11.85
CA LEU A 575 -2.46 29.62 12.42
C LEU A 575 -1.82 29.37 13.79
N SER A 576 -2.13 28.28 14.49
CA SER A 576 -1.68 28.08 15.87
C SER A 576 -1.31 26.63 16.16
N ASP A 577 -0.02 26.40 16.43
CA ASP A 577 0.51 25.11 16.88
C ASP A 577 0.09 24.75 18.30
N ASP A 578 -0.25 25.75 19.12
CA ASP A 578 -0.57 25.55 20.54
C ASP A 578 -1.85 24.73 20.75
N ARG A 579 -2.71 24.68 19.73
CA ARG A 579 -3.97 23.93 19.74
C ARG A 579 -3.82 22.49 19.29
N LEU A 580 -2.71 22.12 18.66
CA LEU A 580 -2.49 20.77 18.11
C LEU A 580 -1.91 19.81 19.14
N ASN A 581 -2.40 18.57 19.12
CA ASN A 581 -1.77 17.49 19.87
C ASN A 581 -0.49 17.02 19.15
N LYS A 582 0.67 17.53 19.57
CA LYS A 582 1.96 17.27 18.92
C LYS A 582 2.39 15.80 18.93
N GLU A 583 2.07 15.07 20.00
CA GLU A 583 2.36 13.64 20.09
C GLU A 583 1.54 12.86 19.05
N LEU A 584 0.26 13.21 18.94
CA LEU A 584 -0.65 12.62 17.97
C LEU A 584 -0.22 12.90 16.52
N THR A 585 0.12 14.15 16.19
CA THR A 585 0.56 14.52 14.83
C THR A 585 1.87 13.83 14.46
N SER A 586 2.83 13.72 15.38
CA SER A 586 4.10 13.01 15.13
C SER A 586 3.85 11.53 14.79
N ARG A 587 3.01 10.84 15.58
CA ARG A 587 2.67 9.42 15.34
C ARG A 587 1.92 9.19 14.03
N LEU A 588 1.12 10.17 13.60
CA LEU A 588 0.41 10.11 12.32
C LEU A 588 1.35 10.37 11.15
N SER A 589 2.30 11.28 11.28
CA SER A 589 3.33 11.53 10.26
C SER A 589 4.09 10.25 9.93
N ASP A 590 4.60 9.54 10.95
CA ASP A 590 5.28 8.24 10.78
C ASP A 590 4.41 7.16 10.11
N HIS A 591 3.10 7.21 10.30
CA HIS A 591 2.16 6.28 9.68
C HIS A 591 1.92 6.64 8.21
N LEU A 592 1.71 7.92 7.88
CA LEU A 592 1.50 8.37 6.50
C LEU A 592 2.73 8.14 5.62
N GLU A 593 3.95 8.26 6.16
CA GLU A 593 5.18 7.92 5.42
C GLU A 593 5.20 6.44 4.98
N LYS A 594 4.59 5.53 5.75
CA LYS A 594 4.46 4.10 5.37
C LYS A 594 3.40 3.85 4.30
N GLU A 595 2.35 4.67 4.29
CA GLU A 595 1.21 4.55 3.34
C GLU A 595 1.33 5.51 2.14
N GLN A 596 2.51 6.09 1.92
CA GLN A 596 2.73 7.18 0.97
C GLN A 596 2.27 6.88 -0.46
N ASP A 597 2.53 5.69 -0.99
CA ASP A 597 2.13 5.32 -2.36
C ASP A 597 0.60 5.36 -2.52
N ARG A 598 -0.15 4.86 -1.53
CA ARG A 598 -1.63 4.88 -1.53
C ARG A 598 -2.15 6.30 -1.35
N LEU A 599 -1.53 7.09 -0.49
CA LEU A 599 -1.90 8.48 -0.28
C LEU A 599 -1.66 9.35 -1.52
N PHE A 600 -0.50 9.21 -2.18
CA PHE A 600 -0.20 9.93 -3.43
C PHE A 600 -1.18 9.55 -4.53
N GLN A 601 -1.47 8.26 -4.69
CA GLN A 601 -2.49 7.81 -5.62
C GLN A 601 -3.85 8.44 -5.30
N LYS A 602 -4.26 8.48 -4.03
CA LYS A 602 -5.53 9.09 -3.60
C LYS A 602 -5.59 10.58 -3.95
N ILE A 603 -4.54 11.34 -3.62
CA ILE A 603 -4.48 12.79 -3.89
C ILE A 603 -4.53 13.05 -5.40
N ARG A 604 -3.76 12.31 -6.20
CA ARG A 604 -3.79 12.41 -7.66
C ARG A 604 -5.19 12.11 -8.21
N THR A 605 -5.82 11.03 -7.77
CA THR A 605 -7.18 10.67 -8.20
C THR A 605 -8.20 11.78 -7.84
N ILE A 606 -8.09 12.40 -6.67
CA ILE A 606 -8.92 13.55 -6.29
C ILE A 606 -8.71 14.73 -7.24
N HIS A 607 -7.45 15.09 -7.48
CA HIS A 607 -7.06 16.24 -8.28
C HIS A 607 -7.42 16.07 -9.77
N GLU A 608 -7.12 14.92 -10.38
CA GLU A 608 -7.48 14.61 -11.77
C GLU A 608 -9.01 14.62 -12.00
N GLN A 609 -9.79 14.13 -11.03
CA GLN A 609 -11.25 14.24 -11.09
C GLN A 609 -11.71 15.69 -10.96
N ALA A 610 -11.02 16.52 -10.15
CA ALA A 610 -11.33 17.94 -10.01
C ALA A 610 -11.08 18.69 -11.33
N GLN A 611 -9.93 18.46 -11.97
CA GLN A 611 -9.61 18.98 -13.30
C GLN A 611 -10.64 18.51 -14.34
N THR A 612 -10.96 17.21 -14.38
CA THR A 612 -11.98 16.66 -15.29
C THR A 612 -13.36 17.33 -15.09
N SER A 613 -13.74 17.60 -13.84
CA SER A 613 -14.98 18.29 -13.50
C SER A 613 -15.01 19.74 -14.01
N LEU A 614 -13.85 20.42 -14.01
CA LEU A 614 -13.68 21.76 -14.58
C LEU A 614 -13.63 21.76 -16.12
N SER A 615 -13.11 20.69 -16.74
CA SER A 615 -12.98 20.52 -18.19
C SER A 615 -14.29 20.11 -18.88
N SER A 616 -15.13 19.32 -18.22
CA SER A 616 -16.37 18.80 -18.80
C SER A 616 -17.33 19.90 -19.30
N GLU A 617 -17.80 19.81 -20.54
CA GLU A 617 -19.00 20.55 -20.98
C GLU A 617 -20.26 19.97 -20.32
N LYS A 618 -21.39 20.71 -20.33
CA LYS A 618 -22.66 20.24 -19.74
C LYS A 618 -23.06 18.89 -20.37
N GLY A 619 -22.91 17.79 -19.63
CA GLY A 619 -23.38 16.46 -20.04
C GLY A 619 -22.35 15.33 -19.98
N ALA A 620 -21.06 15.60 -19.72
CA ALA A 620 -20.12 14.52 -19.40
C ALA A 620 -20.29 14.11 -17.93
N ASP A 621 -20.57 12.83 -17.69
CA ASP A 621 -20.88 12.22 -16.39
C ASP A 621 -19.67 12.23 -15.44
N SER A 622 -19.29 13.40 -14.90
CA SER A 622 -18.42 13.42 -13.73
C SER A 622 -19.23 12.89 -12.55
N ARG A 623 -18.88 11.71 -12.02
CA ARG A 623 -19.56 11.08 -10.86
C ARG A 623 -19.74 12.03 -9.66
N MET A 624 -18.86 13.02 -9.51
CA MET A 624 -18.87 14.01 -8.44
C MET A 624 -18.66 15.44 -8.96
N SER A 625 -19.33 16.41 -8.33
CA SER A 625 -19.19 17.83 -8.70
C SER A 625 -17.86 18.44 -8.25
N PHE A 626 -17.32 19.40 -9.00
CA PHE A 626 -16.12 20.17 -8.61
C PHE A 626 -16.18 20.71 -7.17
N LYS A 627 -17.34 21.23 -6.73
CA LYS A 627 -17.50 21.75 -5.35
C LYS A 627 -17.24 20.70 -4.27
N PHE A 628 -17.59 19.44 -4.52
CA PHE A 628 -17.32 18.35 -3.59
C PHE A 628 -15.83 18.01 -3.59
N LEU A 629 -15.23 17.87 -4.78
CA LEU A 629 -13.82 17.53 -4.96
C LEU A 629 -12.90 18.61 -4.38
N PHE A 630 -13.20 19.88 -4.64
CA PHE A 630 -12.58 21.04 -4.00
C PHE A 630 -12.62 20.94 -2.47
N ALA A 631 -13.78 20.64 -1.88
CA ALA A 631 -13.90 20.56 -0.44
C ALA A 631 -13.05 19.41 0.13
N LEU A 632 -13.03 18.26 -0.54
CA LEU A 632 -12.19 17.12 -0.16
C LEU A 632 -10.70 17.45 -0.25
N GLU A 633 -10.24 17.99 -1.38
CA GLU A 633 -8.85 18.39 -1.61
C GLU A 633 -8.39 19.45 -0.59
N ARG A 634 -9.25 20.43 -0.29
CA ARG A 634 -9.01 21.42 0.75
C ARG A 634 -8.84 20.81 2.13
N GLU A 635 -9.73 19.90 2.54
CA GLU A 635 -9.63 19.23 3.85
C GLU A 635 -8.36 18.37 3.93
N MET A 636 -7.95 17.74 2.82
CA MET A 636 -6.69 17.01 2.71
C MET A 636 -5.48 17.92 2.91
N TYR A 637 -5.44 19.09 2.28
CA TYR A 637 -4.33 20.04 2.47
C TYR A 637 -4.25 20.57 3.89
N ILE A 638 -5.39 20.84 4.53
CA ILE A 638 -5.40 21.20 5.95
C ILE A 638 -4.80 20.07 6.77
N PHE A 639 -5.25 18.84 6.58
CA PHE A 639 -4.77 17.69 7.34
C PHE A 639 -3.26 17.48 7.22
N LEU A 640 -2.74 17.43 5.99
CA LEU A 640 -1.32 17.25 5.73
C LEU A 640 -0.48 18.38 6.35
N SER A 641 -0.97 19.62 6.27
CA SER A 641 -0.31 20.76 6.89
C SER A 641 -0.29 20.72 8.42
N LEU A 642 -1.32 20.13 9.05
CA LEU A 642 -1.39 19.98 10.50
C LEU A 642 -0.54 18.80 11.00
N VAL A 643 -0.51 17.69 10.26
CA VAL A 643 0.28 16.50 10.59
C VAL A 643 1.78 16.73 10.39
N GLY A 644 2.16 17.36 9.28
CA GLY A 644 3.55 17.58 8.90
C GLY A 644 4.26 16.31 8.40
N GLY A 645 5.58 16.41 8.23
CA GLY A 645 6.41 15.36 7.61
C GLY A 645 6.88 15.74 6.20
N GLU A 646 7.87 15.01 5.69
CA GLU A 646 8.51 15.29 4.40
C GLU A 646 7.53 15.06 3.25
N MET A 647 6.78 13.95 3.30
CA MET A 647 5.74 13.66 2.32
C MET A 647 4.65 14.74 2.29
N ALA A 648 4.16 15.15 3.46
CA ALA A 648 3.13 16.18 3.56
C ALA A 648 3.63 17.51 3.01
N HIS A 649 4.87 17.90 3.34
CA HIS A 649 5.51 19.10 2.82
C HIS A 649 5.56 19.11 1.29
N MET A 650 6.00 18.00 0.70
CA MET A 650 6.09 17.84 -0.75
C MET A 650 4.73 18.03 -1.45
N VAL A 651 3.66 17.44 -0.91
CA VAL A 651 2.30 17.61 -1.46
C VAL A 651 1.88 19.07 -1.41
N ILE A 652 2.00 19.72 -0.23
CA ILE A 652 1.56 21.11 -0.04
C ILE A 652 2.39 22.06 -0.91
N ARG A 653 3.71 21.86 -1.00
CA ARG A 653 4.59 22.66 -1.83
C ARG A 653 4.24 22.54 -3.30
N SER A 654 3.94 21.33 -3.78
CA SER A 654 3.50 21.08 -5.16
C SER A 654 2.16 21.74 -5.45
N ALA A 655 1.20 21.66 -4.53
CA ALA A 655 -0.09 22.34 -4.67
C ALA A 655 0.08 23.88 -4.73
N VAL A 656 0.94 24.45 -3.88
CA VAL A 656 1.23 25.90 -3.92
C VAL A 656 1.93 26.32 -5.22
N LYS A 657 2.78 25.47 -5.80
CA LYS A 657 3.39 25.75 -7.11
C LYS A 657 2.35 25.80 -8.23
N GLU A 658 1.47 24.80 -8.31
CA GLU A 658 0.44 24.76 -9.36
C GLU A 658 -0.58 25.89 -9.19
N TYR A 659 -1.25 25.95 -8.03
CA TYR A 659 -2.27 26.99 -7.80
C TYR A 659 -1.64 28.38 -7.71
N GLY A 660 -0.37 28.49 -7.29
CA GLY A 660 0.34 29.76 -7.22
C GLY A 660 0.78 30.31 -8.57
N ASP A 661 0.60 29.54 -9.64
CA ASP A 661 0.82 29.96 -11.02
C ASP A 661 -0.50 30.22 -11.75
N ALA A 662 -0.86 31.49 -11.95
CA ALA A 662 -2.00 31.91 -12.73
C ALA A 662 -1.93 31.45 -14.21
N GLY A 663 -0.75 31.03 -14.68
CA GLY A 663 -0.55 30.40 -15.99
C GLY A 663 -0.84 28.90 -16.04
N SER A 664 -1.08 28.25 -14.90
CA SER A 664 -1.38 26.82 -14.82
C SER A 664 -2.66 26.46 -15.58
N GLU A 665 -2.66 25.25 -16.18
CA GLU A 665 -3.78 24.72 -16.97
C GLU A 665 -5.11 24.81 -16.21
N ILE A 666 -5.08 24.59 -14.89
CA ILE A 666 -6.28 24.62 -14.04
C ILE A 666 -7.02 25.95 -14.09
N TYR A 667 -6.35 27.08 -14.34
CA TYR A 667 -7.00 28.39 -14.51
C TYR A 667 -7.59 28.61 -15.90
N GLY A 668 -7.09 27.87 -16.90
CA GLY A 668 -7.53 27.92 -18.30
C GLY A 668 -8.72 27.01 -18.63
N LEU A 669 -9.15 26.13 -17.73
CA LEU A 669 -10.25 25.19 -18.00
C LEU A 669 -11.61 25.92 -18.13
N PRO A 670 -12.54 25.39 -18.95
CA PRO A 670 -13.82 26.04 -19.28
C PRO A 670 -14.66 26.54 -18.10
N LYS A 671 -14.65 25.83 -16.96
CA LYS A 671 -15.43 26.19 -15.76
C LYS A 671 -14.61 26.88 -14.67
N SER A 672 -13.33 27.16 -14.89
CA SER A 672 -12.44 27.70 -13.86
C SER A 672 -12.84 29.09 -13.42
N VAL A 673 -13.23 29.97 -14.34
CA VAL A 673 -13.74 31.32 -14.00
C VAL A 673 -14.98 31.25 -13.10
N GLN A 674 -15.88 30.29 -13.35
CA GLN A 674 -17.09 30.09 -12.53
C GLN A 674 -16.76 29.56 -11.12
N SER A 675 -15.60 28.93 -10.98
CA SER A 675 -15.10 28.32 -9.74
C SER A 675 -13.89 29.08 -9.17
N ALA A 676 -13.69 30.34 -9.59
CA ALA A 676 -12.51 31.12 -9.25
C ALA A 676 -12.36 31.31 -7.74
N LYS A 677 -13.49 31.44 -7.02
CA LYS A 677 -13.50 31.55 -5.55
C LYS A 677 -12.90 30.31 -4.90
N GLU A 678 -13.33 29.13 -5.33
CA GLU A 678 -12.86 27.84 -4.82
C GLU A 678 -11.36 27.65 -5.12
N LEU A 679 -10.91 27.94 -6.35
CA LEU A 679 -9.50 27.82 -6.73
C LEU A 679 -8.58 28.77 -5.93
N ILE A 680 -8.99 30.03 -5.74
CA ILE A 680 -8.25 30.98 -4.90
C ILE A 680 -8.23 30.52 -3.43
N LEU A 681 -9.29 29.86 -2.95
CA LEU A 681 -9.33 29.33 -1.59
C LEU A 681 -8.39 28.14 -1.39
N LEU A 682 -8.24 27.25 -2.39
CA LEU A 682 -7.22 26.18 -2.33
C LEU A 682 -5.81 26.76 -2.21
N LEU A 683 -5.49 27.75 -3.05
CA LEU A 683 -4.19 28.43 -2.98
C LEU A 683 -3.95 29.05 -1.60
N GLN A 684 -4.95 29.74 -1.07
CA GLN A 684 -4.90 30.36 0.25
C GLN A 684 -4.63 29.35 1.37
N VAL A 685 -5.29 28.18 1.33
CA VAL A 685 -5.05 27.08 2.27
C VAL A 685 -3.64 26.51 2.09
N GLY A 686 -3.20 26.29 0.84
CA GLY A 686 -1.86 25.82 0.52
C GLY A 686 -0.77 26.76 1.06
N VAL A 687 -0.89 28.08 0.83
CA VAL A 687 0.06 29.10 1.32
C VAL A 687 0.17 29.07 2.84
N ARG A 688 -0.97 29.01 3.54
CA ARG A 688 -0.98 28.91 5.02
C ARG A 688 -0.40 27.60 5.50
N GLY A 689 -0.68 26.51 4.80
CA GLY A 689 -0.12 25.19 5.08
C GLY A 689 1.40 25.17 4.94
N LEU A 690 1.91 25.72 3.83
CA LEU A 690 3.33 25.76 3.50
C LEU A 690 4.16 26.50 4.56
N ALA A 691 3.63 27.61 5.08
CA ALA A 691 4.28 28.39 6.15
C ALA A 691 4.62 27.57 7.41
N ARG A 692 3.88 26.48 7.66
CA ARG A 692 4.05 25.65 8.86
C ARG A 692 5.32 24.80 8.82
N PHE A 693 5.84 24.50 7.63
CA PHE A 693 7.04 23.70 7.45
C PHE A 693 8.32 24.49 7.72
N LYS A 694 8.26 25.83 7.68
CA LYS A 694 9.38 26.74 7.98
C LYS A 694 10.65 26.47 7.15
N ASP A 695 10.48 25.99 5.92
CA ASP A 695 11.59 25.78 4.98
C ASP A 695 11.84 27.05 4.17
N GLU A 696 13.09 27.54 4.15
CA GLU A 696 13.48 28.70 3.35
C GLU A 696 13.28 28.48 1.84
N GLY A 697 13.37 27.24 1.37
CA GLY A 697 13.09 26.86 -0.01
C GLY A 697 11.66 27.18 -0.46
N ASP A 698 10.74 27.39 0.47
CA ASP A 698 9.35 27.75 0.20
C ASP A 698 9.15 29.25 -0.07
N LEU A 699 10.16 30.09 0.17
CA LEU A 699 10.08 31.52 -0.16
C LEU A 699 9.95 31.75 -1.67
N VAL A 700 10.57 30.90 -2.49
CA VAL A 700 10.54 31.01 -3.96
C VAL A 700 9.12 30.90 -4.54
N PRO A 701 8.33 29.84 -4.27
CA PRO A 701 6.95 29.77 -4.75
C PRO A 701 6.06 30.87 -4.17
N LEU A 702 6.29 31.32 -2.93
CA LEU A 702 5.55 32.43 -2.33
C LEU A 702 5.82 33.77 -3.03
N ASP A 703 7.08 34.06 -3.38
CA ASP A 703 7.45 35.27 -4.11
C ASP A 703 6.83 35.30 -5.52
N ARG A 704 6.72 34.14 -6.20
CA ARG A 704 6.04 34.01 -7.50
C ARG A 704 4.57 34.45 -7.42
N ILE A 705 3.86 34.09 -6.35
CA ILE A 705 2.44 34.47 -6.15
C ILE A 705 2.27 35.99 -6.07
N ILE A 706 3.18 36.69 -5.38
CA ILE A 706 3.15 38.16 -5.27
C ILE A 706 3.28 38.80 -6.65
N VAL A 707 4.22 38.32 -7.47
CA VAL A 707 4.43 38.83 -8.84
C VAL A 707 3.19 38.64 -9.71
N GLN A 708 2.44 37.56 -9.48
CA GLN A 708 1.27 37.20 -10.27
C GLN A 708 -0.07 37.74 -9.72
N GLU A 709 -0.07 38.54 -8.64
CA GLU A 709 -1.28 39.15 -8.08
C GLU A 709 -2.19 39.82 -9.15
N PRO A 710 -1.67 40.60 -10.12
CA PRO A 710 -2.52 41.23 -11.13
C PRO A 710 -3.24 40.22 -12.04
N LEU A 711 -2.64 39.06 -12.27
CA LEU A 711 -3.23 37.99 -13.08
C LEU A 711 -4.34 37.28 -12.31
N PHE A 712 -4.14 36.99 -11.03
CA PHE A 712 -5.19 36.45 -10.16
C PHE A 712 -6.37 37.41 -10.02
N ALA A 713 -6.10 38.72 -9.89
CA ALA A 713 -7.15 39.73 -9.85
C ALA A 713 -8.01 39.74 -11.12
N ARG A 714 -7.37 39.62 -12.30
CA ARG A 714 -8.05 39.51 -13.59
C ARG A 714 -8.86 38.23 -13.71
N PHE A 715 -8.29 37.10 -13.30
CA PHE A 715 -8.96 35.80 -13.34
C PHE A 715 -10.25 35.78 -12.48
N ALA A 716 -10.17 36.36 -11.28
CA ALA A 716 -11.28 36.29 -10.33
C ALA A 716 -12.51 37.13 -10.76
N ASN A 717 -12.31 38.09 -11.68
CA ASN A 717 -13.28 38.92 -12.43
C ASN A 717 -14.63 39.18 -11.75
N SER A 718 -14.60 39.43 -10.42
CA SER A 718 -15.77 39.61 -9.58
C SER A 718 -15.36 40.29 -8.28
N THR A 719 -16.26 41.10 -7.71
CA THR A 719 -16.00 41.87 -6.47
C THR A 719 -15.62 40.98 -5.28
N ARG A 720 -16.14 39.74 -5.25
CA ARG A 720 -15.78 38.72 -4.24
C ARG A 720 -14.43 38.06 -4.53
N GLY A 721 -14.09 37.89 -5.80
CA GLY A 721 -12.79 37.39 -6.26
C GLY A 721 -11.63 38.33 -5.89
N GLU A 722 -11.80 39.62 -6.13
CA GLU A 722 -10.80 40.65 -5.76
C GLU A 722 -10.51 40.69 -4.25
N ALA A 723 -11.53 40.53 -3.41
CA ALA A 723 -11.36 40.42 -1.96
C ALA A 723 -10.58 39.15 -1.55
N GLY A 724 -10.75 38.06 -2.30
CA GLY A 724 -9.97 36.84 -2.15
C GLY A 724 -8.49 37.05 -2.52
N VAL A 725 -8.20 37.71 -3.64
CA VAL A 725 -6.81 37.99 -4.06
C VAL A 725 -6.08 38.90 -3.06
N LYS A 726 -6.73 39.97 -2.57
CA LYS A 726 -6.12 40.83 -1.53
C LYS A 726 -5.80 40.05 -0.24
N ARG A 727 -6.68 39.15 0.15
CA ARG A 727 -6.49 38.28 1.32
C ARG A 727 -5.34 37.31 1.10
N LEU A 728 -5.23 36.73 -0.10
CA LEU A 728 -4.13 35.87 -0.50
C LEU A 728 -2.78 36.61 -0.35
N THR A 729 -2.65 37.81 -0.91
CA THR A 729 -1.41 38.61 -0.81
C THR A 729 -1.00 38.87 0.64
N ALA A 730 -1.96 39.23 1.51
CA ALA A 730 -1.71 39.41 2.93
C ALA A 730 -1.22 38.12 3.61
N TRP A 731 -1.74 36.96 3.21
CA TRP A 731 -1.33 35.67 3.78
C TRP A 731 0.02 35.20 3.27
N VAL A 732 0.37 35.51 2.02
CA VAL A 732 1.70 35.25 1.48
C VAL A 732 2.75 36.04 2.26
N GLU A 733 2.51 37.33 2.54
CA GLU A 733 3.46 38.12 3.33
C GLU A 733 3.61 37.61 4.77
N GLU A 734 2.51 37.20 5.41
CA GLU A 734 2.57 36.59 6.73
C GLU A 734 3.30 35.24 6.72
N ALA A 735 3.06 34.39 5.70
CA ALA A 735 3.78 33.13 5.51
C ALA A 735 5.30 33.35 5.36
N ARG A 736 5.71 34.31 4.53
CA ARG A 736 7.13 34.69 4.36
C ARG A 736 7.76 35.13 5.69
N LYS A 737 7.03 35.93 6.47
CA LYS A 737 7.49 36.38 7.79
C LYS A 737 7.65 35.20 8.74
N GLN A 738 6.71 34.27 8.78
CA GLN A 738 6.77 33.07 9.62
C GLN A 738 7.97 32.18 9.27
N ILE A 739 8.21 31.93 7.98
CA ILE A 739 9.38 31.15 7.51
C ILE A 739 10.68 31.85 7.94
N ARG A 740 10.82 33.15 7.68
CA ARG A 740 12.04 33.91 8.04
C ARG A 740 12.30 34.01 9.55
N THR A 741 11.25 34.00 10.37
CA THR A 741 11.37 34.10 11.83
C THR A 741 11.52 32.75 12.52
N GLY A 742 11.19 31.64 11.86
CA GLY A 742 11.32 30.28 12.38
C GLY A 742 12.71 29.65 12.27
N VAL A 743 13.66 30.35 11.63
CA VAL A 743 15.05 29.91 11.36
C VAL A 743 16.06 30.46 12.40
N MET A 744 15.60 31.33 13.32
CA MET A 744 16.35 31.70 14.53
C MET A 744 15.96 30.80 15.71
#